data_AF-A0A4S8KCZ0-F1
#
_entry.id   AF-A0A4S8KCZ0-F1
#
_cell.length_a   1.000
_cell.length_b   1.000
_cell.length_c   1.000
_cell.angle_alpha   90.00
_cell.angle_beta   90.00
_cell.angle_gamma   90.00
#
_symmetry.space_group_name_H-M   'P 1'
#
loop_
_entity.id
_entity.type
_entity.pdbx_description
1 polymer ?
#
loop_
_entity_poly.entity_id
_entity_poly.type
_entity_poly.pdbx_seq_one_letter_code
_entity_poly.pdbx_strand_id
1 'polypeptide(L)'
;MEEVCRKLEDLMSEMETLREEYRAKSELSENLRRTHEAQLARLQEAKAQIEKQSAEIDGKVEEISLSKKMYEDLESRLMEKESALNQLALLNENLRASTREKLMDLEGRNRELASALDEANTKLEEQEREICSYKEEIKGLNGLLIKSQKQCSDAELRAQASKEVRRRGEMLQKLEEEKMDVENQLKWKMEQFMHLEEAHGKLQDEFRVAKKLWGLERSTLVDKIQTLQLNFDSQAVSAHLKQENQELQTSLREYQDAQAIEADTASSLKTLRNKFRALEHAHRRCAEKLKAKEIEWRTHVVKLEKDLDDCRCQLNSKDKRLLDLQLELEDCQSLLMQQKLDIEEIATVLLLVESKFSKSCSVIENLKLEMSQYNAIYAGKFDVLMGQSEKNTALIQAQAETQKEHDAFESLQRRANYLETVAQKNGVLEKELEECRGMLEESYRNLGYIKEQASRKEIHILDDLRSASDELDRANYALSEKTTELSKMQCELQQQTSIMEKIKLDLETELNNYRDENKATRKNLDFAIVAKMEAENKLRQVKEDLLELTKEKDKIIEELKQHVVLLEEDNGRIESKFASLFKSEVKKFSETEKKFLEFAKYTHRRLKETQGLINKLEEKFISSETTILMTFEQEIFKYLRVMEDYDKSITGLLHDVLSLEEDVTCSVEAITDSQLKDKQLEIHSLRDDLEYMAATYVLMEQESKFQSIFAVELEKEINMLLLNLKSEEILSLNSKNCIEQLKVQLSMQSLENEKKHVEVLDELNFLQIEKRTLVDQLGKLKDNIEALHNINAKLLSEKEELIQEMMGFNNMIGMMYHADEELLRNWDEVLQKAEDENSVTKFDKKYPFNSDIIDDRKYISLKNSIQLVSGKRSPLNEHNWLFKLVRYCRPRSILLVNKCVVADESARLGPRVDVGSLLSIDLDAEVAMPSGRGADQRLWVFGPVGSSPSCTRWQLLG
;
A
#
# COMPACT_ATOMS: atom_id res chain seq x y z
N MET A 1 -197.60 -19.69 -5.80
CA MET A 1 -196.62 -18.84 -6.51
C MET A 1 -195.67 -18.17 -5.52
N GLU A 2 -196.16 -17.30 -4.63
CA GLU A 2 -195.32 -16.47 -3.73
C GLU A 2 -194.34 -17.26 -2.84
N GLU A 3 -194.69 -18.49 -2.44
CA GLU A 3 -193.83 -19.40 -1.67
C GLU A 3 -192.60 -19.94 -2.44
N VAL A 4 -192.61 -19.84 -3.78
CA VAL A 4 -191.50 -20.29 -4.66
C VAL A 4 -190.52 -19.15 -4.94
N CYS A 5 -191.00 -17.91 -5.04
CA CYS A 5 -190.16 -16.74 -5.29
C CYS A 5 -189.17 -16.48 -4.14
N ARG A 6 -189.67 -16.44 -2.88
CA ARG A 6 -188.82 -16.27 -1.69
C ARG A 6 -187.65 -17.25 -1.65
N LYS A 7 -187.91 -18.54 -1.85
CA LYS A 7 -186.88 -19.60 -1.83
C LYS A 7 -185.82 -19.45 -2.92
N LEU A 8 -186.12 -18.74 -4.00
CA LEU A 8 -185.18 -18.48 -5.10
C LEU A 8 -184.34 -17.23 -4.81
N GLU A 9 -184.90 -16.24 -4.13
CA GLU A 9 -184.17 -15.09 -3.56
C GLU A 9 -183.24 -15.54 -2.41
N ASP A 10 -183.73 -16.41 -1.50
CA ASP A 10 -182.94 -17.02 -0.42
C ASP A 10 -181.73 -17.79 -1.00
N LEU A 11 -181.94 -18.63 -2.02
CA LEU A 11 -180.87 -19.36 -2.69
C LEU A 11 -179.90 -18.46 -3.46
N MET A 12 -180.37 -17.35 -4.06
CA MET A 12 -179.47 -16.37 -4.68
C MET A 12 -178.60 -15.67 -3.64
N SER A 13 -179.14 -15.38 -2.45
CA SER A 13 -178.38 -14.83 -1.32
C SER A 13 -177.28 -15.78 -0.87
N GLU A 14 -177.61 -17.07 -0.64
CA GLU A 14 -176.60 -18.10 -0.30
C GLU A 14 -175.55 -18.30 -1.40
N MET A 15 -175.94 -18.23 -2.68
CA MET A 15 -174.99 -18.45 -3.77
C MET A 15 -174.00 -17.29 -3.95
N GLU A 16 -174.39 -16.06 -3.60
CA GLU A 16 -173.48 -14.90 -3.64
C GLU A 16 -172.57 -14.86 -2.40
N THR A 17 -173.07 -15.20 -1.19
CA THR A 17 -172.19 -15.32 0.00
C THR A 17 -171.15 -16.44 -0.18
N LEU A 18 -171.51 -17.57 -0.78
CA LEU A 18 -170.55 -18.64 -1.14
C LEU A 18 -169.52 -18.20 -2.18
N ARG A 19 -169.85 -17.26 -3.08
CA ARG A 19 -168.89 -16.64 -4.03
C ARG A 19 -167.93 -15.70 -3.31
N GLU A 20 -168.41 -14.93 -2.34
CA GLU A 20 -167.58 -14.08 -1.49
C GLU A 20 -166.60 -14.91 -0.66
N GLU A 21 -167.07 -15.97 0.00
CA GLU A 21 -166.19 -16.89 0.74
C GLU A 21 -165.16 -17.56 -0.17
N TYR A 22 -165.56 -18.01 -1.37
CA TYR A 22 -164.63 -18.61 -2.33
C TYR A 22 -163.57 -17.60 -2.81
N ARG A 23 -163.95 -16.35 -3.09
CA ARG A 23 -163.01 -15.27 -3.43
C ARG A 23 -162.03 -15.00 -2.30
N ALA A 24 -162.52 -14.77 -1.07
CA ALA A 24 -161.69 -14.51 0.09
C ALA A 24 -160.72 -15.67 0.41
N LYS A 25 -161.19 -16.92 0.25
CA LYS A 25 -160.36 -18.13 0.47
C LYS A 25 -159.31 -18.31 -0.62
N SER A 26 -159.63 -17.97 -1.86
CA SER A 26 -158.67 -17.91 -2.97
C SER A 26 -157.58 -16.87 -2.70
N GLU A 27 -157.95 -15.64 -2.37
CA GLU A 27 -157.00 -14.56 -2.03
C GLU A 27 -156.14 -14.90 -0.81
N LEU A 28 -156.71 -15.56 0.21
CA LEU A 28 -155.95 -16.04 1.37
C LEU A 28 -154.90 -17.07 0.95
N SER A 29 -155.25 -18.06 0.12
CA SER A 29 -154.31 -19.08 -0.37
C SER A 29 -153.20 -18.50 -1.24
N GLU A 30 -153.55 -17.53 -2.08
CA GLU A 30 -152.65 -16.84 -2.99
C GLU A 30 -151.69 -15.89 -2.23
N ASN A 31 -152.17 -15.21 -1.18
CA ASN A 31 -151.32 -14.45 -0.26
C ASN A 31 -150.41 -15.38 0.57
N LEU A 32 -150.91 -16.52 1.05
CA LEU A 32 -150.08 -17.50 1.75
C LEU A 32 -148.93 -17.99 0.86
N ARG A 33 -149.24 -18.33 -0.40
CA ARG A 33 -148.28 -18.70 -1.44
C ARG A 33 -147.20 -17.63 -1.63
N ARG A 34 -147.59 -16.36 -1.84
CA ARG A 34 -146.64 -15.23 -1.95
C ARG A 34 -145.76 -15.07 -0.71
N THR A 35 -146.31 -15.22 0.50
CA THR A 35 -145.51 -15.13 1.73
C THR A 35 -144.52 -16.27 1.88
N HIS A 36 -144.89 -17.49 1.47
CA HIS A 36 -143.98 -18.63 1.47
C HIS A 36 -142.88 -18.50 0.42
N GLU A 37 -143.22 -18.05 -0.80
CA GLU A 37 -142.24 -17.74 -1.87
C GLU A 37 -141.26 -16.64 -1.42
N ALA A 38 -141.74 -15.58 -0.77
CA ALA A 38 -140.89 -14.53 -0.20
C ALA A 38 -140.01 -14.98 0.98
N GLN A 39 -140.49 -15.91 1.81
CA GLN A 39 -139.67 -16.53 2.86
C GLN A 39 -138.61 -17.46 2.27
N LEU A 40 -138.95 -18.25 1.24
CA LEU A 40 -138.02 -19.14 0.55
C LEU A 40 -136.88 -18.34 -0.10
N ALA A 41 -137.20 -17.21 -0.77
CA ALA A 41 -136.21 -16.32 -1.35
C ALA A 41 -135.24 -15.76 -0.30
N ARG A 42 -135.75 -15.28 0.84
CA ARG A 42 -134.92 -14.79 1.97
C ARG A 42 -134.04 -15.87 2.58
N LEU A 43 -134.52 -17.12 2.65
CA LEU A 43 -133.73 -18.26 3.13
C LEU A 43 -132.63 -18.66 2.14
N GLN A 44 -132.88 -18.56 0.83
CA GLN A 44 -131.86 -18.78 -0.21
C GLN A 44 -130.80 -17.67 -0.22
N GLU A 45 -131.21 -16.41 -0.07
CA GLU A 45 -130.32 -15.24 0.06
C GLU A 45 -129.43 -15.36 1.31
N ALA A 46 -130.02 -15.67 2.46
CA ALA A 46 -129.27 -15.91 3.70
C ALA A 46 -128.29 -17.09 3.57
N LYS A 47 -128.70 -18.19 2.92
CA LYS A 47 -127.81 -19.34 2.65
C LYS A 47 -126.63 -18.95 1.76
N ALA A 48 -126.87 -18.25 0.66
CA ALA A 48 -125.80 -17.79 -0.24
C ALA A 48 -124.83 -16.82 0.46
N GLN A 49 -125.33 -15.98 1.38
CA GLN A 49 -124.48 -15.08 2.16
C GLN A 49 -123.66 -15.82 3.24
N ILE A 50 -124.20 -16.88 3.86
CA ILE A 50 -123.45 -17.78 4.74
C ILE A 50 -122.37 -18.55 3.96
N GLU A 51 -122.69 -19.07 2.78
CA GLU A 51 -121.73 -19.77 1.91
C GLU A 51 -120.58 -18.84 1.49
N LYS A 52 -120.88 -17.59 1.14
CA LYS A 52 -119.86 -16.55 0.87
C LYS A 52 -118.99 -16.27 2.10
N GLN A 53 -119.59 -16.17 3.30
CA GLN A 53 -118.84 -15.94 4.53
C GLN A 53 -117.97 -17.13 4.94
N SER A 54 -118.40 -18.37 4.69
CA SER A 54 -117.55 -19.56 4.89
C SER A 54 -116.30 -19.48 4.02
N ALA A 55 -116.45 -19.30 2.71
CA ALA A 55 -115.33 -19.22 1.79
C ALA A 55 -114.33 -18.08 2.13
N GLU A 56 -114.82 -16.95 2.66
CA GLU A 56 -113.97 -15.85 3.14
C GLU A 56 -113.23 -16.19 4.45
N ILE A 57 -113.82 -17.03 5.31
CA ILE A 57 -113.17 -17.55 6.52
C ILE A 57 -112.12 -18.60 6.14
N ASP A 58 -112.46 -19.55 5.27
CA ASP A 58 -111.57 -20.63 4.82
C ASP A 58 -110.29 -20.05 4.18
N GLY A 59 -110.42 -19.06 3.27
CA GLY A 59 -109.27 -18.36 2.69
C GLY A 59 -108.39 -17.65 3.72
N LYS A 60 -108.99 -17.04 4.76
CA LYS A 60 -108.21 -16.41 5.86
C LYS A 60 -107.51 -17.44 6.75
N VAL A 61 -108.09 -18.63 6.93
CA VAL A 61 -107.42 -19.75 7.62
C VAL A 61 -106.20 -20.21 6.82
N GLU A 62 -106.29 -20.29 5.49
CA GLU A 62 -105.14 -20.58 4.63
C GLU A 62 -104.06 -19.49 4.72
N GLU A 63 -104.41 -18.20 4.60
CA GLU A 63 -103.49 -17.06 4.77
C GLU A 63 -102.77 -17.08 6.14
N ILE A 64 -103.50 -17.39 7.22
CA ILE A 64 -102.93 -17.53 8.57
C ILE A 64 -101.97 -18.72 8.65
N SER A 65 -102.30 -19.85 8.00
CA SER A 65 -101.44 -21.04 7.99
C SER A 65 -100.12 -20.81 7.25
N LEU A 66 -100.17 -20.13 6.09
CA LEU A 66 -99.00 -19.74 5.31
C LEU A 66 -98.14 -18.72 6.07
N SER A 67 -98.78 -17.73 6.69
CA SER A 67 -98.11 -16.75 7.55
C SER A 67 -97.39 -17.43 8.71
N LYS A 68 -98.06 -18.36 9.42
CA LYS A 68 -97.47 -19.10 10.54
C LYS A 68 -96.23 -19.89 10.12
N LYS A 69 -96.30 -20.60 8.99
CA LYS A 69 -95.14 -21.33 8.44
C LYS A 69 -93.99 -20.38 8.10
N MET A 70 -94.26 -19.21 7.51
CA MET A 70 -93.21 -18.21 7.24
C MET A 70 -92.54 -17.67 8.50
N TYR A 71 -93.25 -17.60 9.64
CA TYR A 71 -92.64 -17.26 10.94
C TYR A 71 -91.74 -18.39 11.46
N GLU A 72 -92.17 -19.65 11.36
CA GLU A 72 -91.40 -20.83 11.79
C GLU A 72 -90.11 -21.01 10.96
N ASP A 73 -90.19 -20.78 9.64
CA ASP A 73 -89.02 -20.76 8.74
C ASP A 73 -88.06 -19.59 9.05
N LEU A 74 -88.58 -18.44 9.49
CA LEU A 74 -87.78 -17.27 9.89
C LEU A 74 -87.08 -17.48 11.24
N GLU A 75 -87.78 -18.02 12.22
CA GLU A 75 -87.27 -18.32 13.56
C GLU A 75 -86.14 -19.38 13.49
N SER A 76 -86.33 -20.42 12.67
CA SER A 76 -85.28 -21.42 12.39
C SER A 76 -84.01 -20.80 11.81
N ARG A 77 -84.15 -19.91 10.81
CA ARG A 77 -83.01 -19.19 10.20
C ARG A 77 -82.35 -18.19 11.15
N LEU A 78 -83.10 -17.59 12.07
CA LEU A 78 -82.54 -16.72 13.10
C LEU A 78 -81.62 -17.52 14.03
N MET A 79 -82.10 -18.66 14.55
CA MET A 79 -81.33 -19.56 15.41
C MET A 79 -80.05 -20.09 14.73
N GLU A 80 -80.11 -20.42 13.44
CA GLU A 80 -78.91 -20.78 12.64
C GLU A 80 -77.89 -19.63 12.59
N LYS A 81 -78.34 -18.39 12.34
CA LYS A 81 -77.46 -17.22 12.26
C LYS A 81 -76.88 -16.84 13.63
N GLU A 82 -77.66 -16.92 14.70
CA GLU A 82 -77.16 -16.71 16.07
C GLU A 82 -76.12 -17.78 16.46
N SER A 83 -76.35 -19.04 16.12
CA SER A 83 -75.37 -20.12 16.32
C SER A 83 -74.05 -19.83 15.59
N ALA A 84 -74.11 -19.44 14.32
CA ALA A 84 -72.93 -19.07 13.53
C ALA A 84 -72.20 -17.83 14.10
N LEU A 85 -72.94 -16.82 14.56
CA LEU A 85 -72.37 -15.60 15.15
C LEU A 85 -71.64 -15.91 16.47
N ASN A 86 -72.22 -16.78 17.31
CA ASN A 86 -71.56 -17.26 18.53
C ASN A 86 -70.30 -18.08 18.24
N GLN A 87 -70.28 -18.91 17.20
CA GLN A 87 -69.07 -19.63 16.76
C GLN A 87 -67.98 -18.67 16.27
N LEU A 88 -68.34 -17.64 15.50
CA LEU A 88 -67.41 -16.60 15.05
C LEU A 88 -66.86 -15.76 16.22
N ALA A 89 -67.68 -15.45 17.22
CA ALA A 89 -67.24 -14.76 18.43
C ALA A 89 -66.22 -15.59 19.23
N LEU A 90 -66.48 -16.89 19.40
CA LEU A 90 -65.55 -17.83 20.05
C LEU A 90 -64.22 -17.95 19.29
N LEU A 91 -64.27 -18.07 17.96
CA LEU A 91 -63.06 -18.11 17.11
C LEU A 91 -62.25 -16.81 17.20
N ASN A 92 -62.92 -15.66 17.21
CA ASN A 92 -62.25 -14.36 17.34
C ASN A 92 -61.55 -14.21 18.70
N GLU A 93 -62.20 -14.59 19.80
CA GLU A 93 -61.55 -14.49 21.12
C GLU A 93 -60.43 -15.52 21.30
N ASN A 94 -60.54 -16.72 20.71
CA ASN A 94 -59.43 -17.69 20.64
C ASN A 94 -58.23 -17.14 19.84
N LEU A 95 -58.48 -16.47 18.71
CA LEU A 95 -57.42 -15.79 17.94
C LEU A 95 -56.78 -14.66 18.75
N ARG A 96 -57.58 -13.85 19.45
CA ARG A 96 -57.10 -12.79 20.36
C ARG A 96 -56.34 -13.32 21.57
N ALA A 97 -56.64 -14.52 22.04
CA ALA A 97 -55.85 -15.19 23.07
C ALA A 97 -54.48 -15.60 22.51
N SER A 98 -54.45 -16.28 21.36
CA SER A 98 -53.19 -16.72 20.73
C SER A 98 -52.30 -15.56 20.26
N THR A 99 -52.86 -14.41 19.86
CA THR A 99 -52.04 -13.22 19.55
C THR A 99 -51.49 -12.55 20.81
N ARG A 100 -52.25 -12.47 21.91
CA ARG A 100 -51.73 -11.99 23.21
C ARG A 100 -50.63 -12.89 23.75
N GLU A 101 -50.82 -14.21 23.67
CA GLU A 101 -49.82 -15.23 24.04
C GLU A 101 -48.52 -15.02 23.25
N LYS A 102 -48.56 -15.01 21.91
CA LYS A 102 -47.41 -14.77 21.04
C LYS A 102 -46.72 -13.42 21.27
N LEU A 103 -47.48 -12.40 21.66
CA LEU A 103 -46.94 -11.07 21.97
C LEU A 103 -46.16 -11.09 23.30
N MET A 104 -46.71 -11.69 24.36
CA MET A 104 -45.99 -11.88 25.64
C MET A 104 -44.73 -12.74 25.46
N ASP A 105 -44.79 -13.75 24.58
CA ASP A 105 -43.68 -14.62 24.18
C ASP A 105 -42.53 -13.82 23.54
N LEU A 106 -42.84 -12.85 22.67
CA LEU A 106 -41.87 -11.97 22.02
C LEU A 106 -41.34 -10.90 22.99
N GLU A 107 -42.19 -10.34 23.85
CA GLU A 107 -41.77 -9.44 24.94
C GLU A 107 -40.89 -10.14 25.99
N GLY A 108 -41.06 -11.45 26.18
CA GLY A 108 -40.14 -12.30 26.95
C GLY A 108 -38.76 -12.37 26.29
N ARG A 109 -38.70 -12.91 25.05
CA ARG A 109 -37.46 -13.06 24.29
C ARG A 109 -36.70 -11.74 24.10
N ASN A 110 -37.40 -10.63 23.87
CA ASN A 110 -36.76 -9.32 23.75
C ASN A 110 -36.08 -8.86 25.06
N ARG A 111 -36.66 -9.19 26.23
CA ARG A 111 -36.03 -8.88 27.54
C ARG A 111 -34.85 -9.81 27.84
N GLU A 112 -34.93 -11.07 27.44
CA GLU A 112 -33.82 -12.04 27.52
C GLU A 112 -32.65 -11.58 26.64
N LEU A 113 -32.91 -11.20 25.38
CA LEU A 113 -31.90 -10.67 24.46
C LEU A 113 -31.29 -9.35 24.94
N ALA A 114 -32.09 -8.43 25.50
CA ALA A 114 -31.56 -7.20 26.09
C ALA A 114 -30.64 -7.49 27.29
N SER A 115 -31.05 -8.41 28.18
CA SER A 115 -30.25 -8.82 29.34
C SER A 115 -28.93 -9.48 28.93
N ALA A 116 -28.95 -10.30 27.88
CA ALA A 116 -27.76 -10.94 27.31
C ALA A 116 -26.83 -9.93 26.60
N LEU A 117 -27.39 -8.87 25.99
CA LEU A 117 -26.62 -7.77 25.41
C LEU A 117 -25.92 -6.93 26.50
N ASP A 118 -26.62 -6.60 27.58
CA ASP A 118 -26.03 -5.90 28.73
C ASP A 118 -24.93 -6.75 29.41
N GLU A 119 -25.13 -8.06 29.54
CA GLU A 119 -24.11 -8.98 30.04
C GLU A 119 -22.89 -9.07 29.09
N ALA A 120 -23.11 -9.05 27.77
CA ALA A 120 -22.02 -9.02 26.78
C ALA A 120 -21.23 -7.71 26.83
N ASN A 121 -21.92 -6.57 26.97
CA ASN A 121 -21.30 -5.25 27.08
C ASN A 121 -20.42 -5.14 28.34
N THR A 122 -20.91 -5.59 29.51
CA THR A 122 -20.11 -5.57 30.75
C THR A 122 -18.86 -6.48 30.68
N LYS A 123 -18.92 -7.58 29.92
CA LYS A 123 -17.74 -8.43 29.64
C LYS A 123 -16.74 -7.75 28.69
N LEU A 124 -17.21 -7.01 27.68
CA LEU A 124 -16.34 -6.20 26.82
C LEU A 124 -15.65 -5.09 27.64
N GLU A 125 -16.37 -4.40 28.52
CA GLU A 125 -15.78 -3.38 29.41
C GLU A 125 -14.73 -3.94 30.39
N GLU A 126 -14.84 -5.20 30.80
CA GLU A 126 -13.80 -5.89 31.59
C GLU A 126 -12.58 -6.24 30.71
N GLN A 127 -12.82 -6.82 29.53
CA GLN A 127 -11.74 -7.15 28.58
C GLN A 127 -10.97 -5.91 28.11
N GLU A 128 -11.63 -4.77 27.88
CA GLU A 128 -10.95 -3.52 27.55
C GLU A 128 -10.07 -3.01 28.71
N ARG A 129 -10.51 -3.20 29.96
CA ARG A 129 -9.72 -2.85 31.16
C ARG A 129 -8.50 -3.78 31.31
N GLU A 130 -8.66 -5.08 31.11
CA GLU A 130 -7.53 -6.04 31.07
C GLU A 130 -6.53 -5.68 29.95
N ILE A 131 -7.01 -5.44 28.73
CA ILE A 131 -6.19 -5.03 27.58
C ILE A 131 -5.44 -3.73 27.87
N CYS A 132 -6.06 -2.77 28.59
CA CYS A 132 -5.37 -1.55 29.01
C CYS A 132 -4.28 -1.84 30.06
N SER A 133 -4.56 -2.69 31.05
CA SER A 133 -3.57 -3.13 32.05
C SER A 133 -2.34 -3.78 31.38
N TYR A 134 -2.55 -4.75 30.48
CA TYR A 134 -1.46 -5.39 29.73
C TYR A 134 -0.70 -4.40 28.83
N LYS A 135 -1.38 -3.41 28.23
CA LYS A 135 -0.71 -2.33 27.47
C LYS A 135 0.17 -1.44 28.35
N GLU A 136 -0.13 -1.26 29.63
CA GLU A 136 0.73 -0.54 30.57
C GLU A 136 1.89 -1.41 31.07
N GLU A 137 1.65 -2.69 31.36
CA GLU A 137 2.70 -3.65 31.72
C GLU A 137 3.74 -3.80 30.58
N ILE A 138 3.30 -3.96 29.34
CA ILE A 138 4.18 -4.02 28.15
C ILE A 138 5.03 -2.75 28.01
N LYS A 139 4.47 -1.56 28.27
CA LYS A 139 5.25 -0.29 28.29
C LYS A 139 6.28 -0.31 29.41
N GLY A 140 5.92 -0.81 30.60
CA GLY A 140 6.83 -0.96 31.74
C GLY A 140 7.99 -1.92 31.44
N LEU A 141 7.69 -3.10 30.90
CA LEU A 141 8.67 -4.12 30.52
C LEU A 141 9.60 -3.63 29.41
N ASN A 142 9.07 -2.98 28.36
CA ASN A 142 9.91 -2.35 27.33
C ASN A 142 10.81 -1.23 27.92
N GLY A 143 10.29 -0.43 28.85
CA GLY A 143 11.06 0.57 29.58
C GLY A 143 12.16 0.00 30.49
N LEU A 144 12.03 -1.27 30.92
CA LEU A 144 13.09 -2.01 31.63
C LEU A 144 14.07 -2.67 30.66
N LEU A 145 13.59 -3.23 29.54
CA LEU A 145 14.41 -3.86 28.50
C LEU A 145 15.38 -2.84 27.87
N ILE A 146 14.91 -1.64 27.53
CA ILE A 146 15.77 -0.57 26.99
C ILE A 146 16.85 -0.16 28.01
N LYS A 147 16.53 -0.17 29.32
CA LYS A 147 17.51 0.13 30.39
C LYS A 147 18.54 -1.00 30.53
N SER A 148 18.11 -2.26 30.52
CA SER A 148 19.04 -3.40 30.65
C SER A 148 19.92 -3.57 29.41
N GLN A 149 19.36 -3.41 28.21
CA GLN A 149 20.11 -3.41 26.94
C GLN A 149 21.19 -2.33 26.95
N LYS A 150 20.85 -1.09 27.33
CA LYS A 150 21.85 -0.01 27.46
C LYS A 150 22.92 -0.34 28.52
N GLN A 151 22.52 -0.88 29.68
CA GLN A 151 23.48 -1.29 30.72
C GLN A 151 24.42 -2.42 30.24
N CYS A 152 23.93 -3.36 29.43
CA CYS A 152 24.76 -4.39 28.78
C CYS A 152 25.75 -3.76 27.80
N SER A 153 25.31 -2.90 26.88
CA SER A 153 26.22 -2.20 25.95
C SER A 153 27.27 -1.36 26.69
N ASP A 154 26.86 -0.60 27.71
CA ASP A 154 27.78 0.19 28.56
C ASP A 154 28.77 -0.73 29.31
N ALA A 155 28.38 -1.94 29.70
CA ALA A 155 29.25 -2.91 30.37
C ALA A 155 30.20 -3.62 29.39
N GLU A 156 29.71 -3.96 28.19
CA GLU A 156 30.47 -4.62 27.13
C GLU A 156 31.55 -3.70 26.56
N LEU A 157 31.23 -2.43 26.31
CA LEU A 157 32.22 -1.41 25.94
C LEU A 157 33.32 -1.27 27.01
N ARG A 158 32.97 -1.27 28.31
CA ARG A 158 33.94 -1.26 29.42
C ARG A 158 34.79 -2.53 29.47
N ALA A 159 34.19 -3.70 29.22
CA ALA A 159 34.91 -4.97 29.15
C ALA A 159 35.86 -5.04 27.94
N GLN A 160 35.46 -4.50 26.78
CA GLN A 160 36.27 -4.44 25.57
C GLN A 160 37.44 -3.45 25.73
N ALA A 161 37.20 -2.27 26.29
CA ALA A 161 38.26 -1.32 26.65
C ALA A 161 39.27 -1.94 27.64
N SER A 162 38.81 -2.70 28.64
CA SER A 162 39.68 -3.40 29.59
C SER A 162 40.52 -4.51 28.94
N LYS A 163 39.96 -5.26 27.97
CA LYS A 163 40.70 -6.25 27.16
C LYS A 163 41.76 -5.58 26.29
N GLU A 164 41.43 -4.44 25.69
CA GLU A 164 42.33 -3.71 24.80
C GLU A 164 43.51 -3.05 25.55
N VAL A 165 43.24 -2.40 26.69
CA VAL A 165 44.30 -1.90 27.58
C VAL A 165 45.26 -3.01 28.02
N ARG A 166 44.73 -4.22 28.29
CA ARG A 166 45.55 -5.37 28.65
C ARG A 166 46.46 -5.82 27.50
N ARG A 167 45.91 -5.96 26.27
CA ARG A 167 46.69 -6.29 25.08
C ARG A 167 47.80 -5.29 24.78
N ARG A 168 47.52 -3.99 24.94
CA ARG A 168 48.53 -2.93 24.80
C ARG A 168 49.63 -3.06 25.85
N GLY A 169 49.29 -3.40 27.10
CA GLY A 169 50.26 -3.71 28.15
C GLY A 169 51.14 -4.93 27.81
N GLU A 170 50.53 -6.04 27.40
CA GLU A 170 51.22 -7.27 26.99
C GLU A 170 52.13 -7.06 25.77
N MET A 171 51.75 -6.19 24.83
CA MET A 171 52.56 -5.80 23.67
C MET A 171 53.72 -4.87 24.05
N LEU A 172 53.46 -3.85 24.89
CA LEU A 172 54.50 -2.94 25.39
C LEU A 172 55.57 -3.68 26.19
N GLN A 173 55.17 -4.64 27.05
CA GLN A 173 56.12 -5.47 27.79
C GLN A 173 57.06 -6.23 26.84
N LYS A 174 56.54 -6.86 25.79
CA LYS A 174 57.36 -7.58 24.80
C LYS A 174 58.32 -6.65 24.06
N LEU A 175 57.86 -5.47 23.64
CA LEU A 175 58.72 -4.49 22.97
C LEU A 175 59.83 -3.95 23.91
N GLU A 176 59.56 -3.84 25.21
CA GLU A 176 60.57 -3.45 26.22
C GLU A 176 61.55 -4.60 26.50
N GLU A 177 61.09 -5.86 26.49
CA GLU A 177 61.93 -7.07 26.58
C GLU A 177 62.83 -7.23 25.34
N GLU A 178 62.29 -7.12 24.14
CA GLU A 178 63.04 -7.17 22.87
C GLU A 178 64.07 -6.03 22.78
N LYS A 179 63.69 -4.81 23.18
CA LYS A 179 64.61 -3.66 23.31
C LYS A 179 65.74 -3.95 24.29
N MET A 180 65.45 -4.53 25.46
CA MET A 180 66.46 -4.89 26.47
C MET A 180 67.46 -5.91 25.90
N ASP A 181 67.00 -6.90 25.15
CA ASP A 181 67.88 -7.87 24.49
C ASP A 181 68.74 -7.24 23.39
N VAL A 182 68.19 -6.30 22.59
CA VAL A 182 68.96 -5.55 21.59
C VAL A 182 70.00 -4.63 22.25
N GLU A 183 69.66 -3.92 23.33
CA GLU A 183 70.59 -3.09 24.10
C GLU A 183 71.73 -3.93 24.69
N ASN A 184 71.42 -5.12 25.23
CA ASN A 184 72.43 -6.07 25.73
C ASN A 184 73.34 -6.63 24.62
N GLN A 185 72.79 -6.99 23.46
CA GLN A 185 73.58 -7.43 22.31
C GLN A 185 74.50 -6.32 21.78
N LEU A 186 73.99 -5.09 21.68
CA LEU A 186 74.74 -3.94 21.19
C LEU A 186 75.85 -3.56 22.18
N LYS A 187 75.59 -3.61 23.49
CA LYS A 187 76.61 -3.46 24.54
C LYS A 187 77.71 -4.53 24.41
N TRP A 188 77.35 -5.81 24.28
CA TRP A 188 78.34 -6.88 24.12
C TRP A 188 79.16 -6.71 22.84
N LYS A 189 78.54 -6.23 21.74
CA LYS A 189 79.26 -5.89 20.51
C LYS A 189 80.21 -4.72 20.70
N MET A 190 79.83 -3.68 21.45
CA MET A 190 80.71 -2.58 21.81
C MET A 190 81.91 -3.06 22.64
N GLU A 191 81.71 -3.96 23.59
CA GLU A 191 82.79 -4.60 24.37
C GLU A 191 83.72 -5.45 23.46
N GLN A 192 83.18 -6.16 22.47
CA GLN A 192 84.01 -6.83 21.45
C GLN A 192 84.84 -5.85 20.62
N PHE A 193 84.27 -4.72 20.19
CA PHE A 193 85.00 -3.68 19.45
C PHE A 193 86.10 -3.04 20.30
N MET A 194 85.81 -2.69 21.57
CA MET A 194 86.81 -2.16 22.50
C MET A 194 88.01 -3.10 22.66
N HIS A 195 87.79 -4.42 22.78
CA HIS A 195 88.89 -5.39 22.85
C HIS A 195 89.68 -5.53 21.54
N LEU A 196 89.03 -5.37 20.38
CA LEU A 196 89.70 -5.37 19.08
C LEU A 196 90.55 -4.09 18.87
N GLU A 197 90.04 -2.92 19.29
CA GLU A 197 90.79 -1.67 19.29
C GLU A 197 91.99 -1.71 20.25
N GLU A 198 91.80 -2.24 21.46
CA GLU A 198 92.88 -2.41 22.44
C GLU A 198 93.95 -3.38 21.93
N ALA A 199 93.56 -4.49 21.29
CA ALA A 199 94.48 -5.43 20.65
C ALA A 199 95.23 -4.80 19.46
N HIS A 200 94.54 -4.01 18.62
CA HIS A 200 95.16 -3.29 17.51
C HIS A 200 96.15 -2.23 18.01
N GLY A 201 95.81 -1.49 19.07
CA GLY A 201 96.71 -0.53 19.71
C GLY A 201 97.99 -1.18 20.25
N LYS A 202 97.86 -2.30 20.98
CA LYS A 202 99.01 -3.09 21.46
C LYS A 202 99.90 -3.56 20.29
N LEU A 203 99.31 -4.08 19.22
CA LEU A 203 100.04 -4.56 18.04
C LEU A 203 100.73 -3.40 17.29
N GLN A 204 100.11 -2.22 17.24
CA GLN A 204 100.71 -1.00 16.68
C GLN A 204 101.91 -0.52 17.51
N ASP A 205 101.84 -0.61 18.84
CA ASP A 205 102.95 -0.24 19.72
C ASP A 205 104.08 -1.28 19.76
N GLU A 206 103.76 -2.58 19.70
CA GLU A 206 104.74 -3.64 19.44
C GLU A 206 105.49 -3.38 18.12
N PHE A 207 104.77 -3.04 17.05
CA PHE A 207 105.38 -2.67 15.77
C PHE A 207 106.23 -1.38 15.88
N ARG A 208 105.79 -0.40 16.68
CA ARG A 208 106.55 0.83 16.98
C ARG A 208 107.85 0.54 17.74
N VAL A 209 107.83 -0.41 18.68
CA VAL A 209 109.01 -0.88 19.43
C VAL A 209 109.92 -1.69 18.53
N ALA A 210 109.41 -2.64 17.77
CA ALA A 210 110.17 -3.44 16.80
C ALA A 210 110.87 -2.54 15.75
N LYS A 211 110.18 -1.50 15.25
CA LYS A 211 110.76 -0.52 14.32
C LYS A 211 111.91 0.29 14.95
N LYS A 212 111.83 0.61 16.25
CA LYS A 212 112.93 1.26 17.01
C LYS A 212 114.11 0.30 17.21
N LEU A 213 113.84 -0.94 17.63
CA LEU A 213 114.85 -1.97 17.82
C LEU A 213 115.58 -2.28 16.51
N TRP A 214 114.87 -2.50 15.42
CA TRP A 214 115.46 -2.69 14.09
C TRP A 214 116.27 -1.47 13.63
N GLY A 215 115.84 -0.26 13.99
CA GLY A 215 116.61 0.97 13.75
C GLY A 215 117.96 0.97 14.49
N LEU A 216 117.97 0.53 15.75
CA LEU A 216 119.19 0.38 16.57
C LEU A 216 120.08 -0.76 16.08
N GLU A 217 119.51 -1.94 15.80
CA GLU A 217 120.22 -3.08 15.19
C GLU A 217 120.88 -2.66 13.88
N ARG A 218 120.14 -1.99 13.00
CA ARG A 218 120.67 -1.45 11.74
C ARG A 218 121.77 -0.42 11.96
N SER A 219 121.65 0.46 12.97
CA SER A 219 122.75 1.36 13.35
C SER A 219 123.98 0.56 13.75
N THR A 220 123.87 -0.33 14.75
CA THR A 220 125.01 -1.13 15.22
C THR A 220 125.60 -2.04 14.13
N LEU A 221 124.82 -2.47 13.15
CA LEU A 221 125.31 -3.16 11.95
C LEU A 221 126.06 -2.21 11.01
N VAL A 222 125.59 -0.97 10.79
CA VAL A 222 126.34 0.06 10.05
C VAL A 222 127.62 0.44 10.78
N ASP A 223 127.57 0.68 12.10
CA ASP A 223 128.74 1.00 12.93
C ASP A 223 129.76 -0.14 12.90
N LYS A 224 129.28 -1.40 12.91
CA LYS A 224 130.11 -2.61 12.82
C LYS A 224 130.63 -2.86 11.40
N ILE A 225 129.87 -2.51 10.36
CA ILE A 225 130.36 -2.48 8.97
C ILE A 225 131.44 -1.41 8.83
N GLN A 226 131.23 -0.18 9.32
CA GLN A 226 132.24 0.89 9.32
C GLN A 226 133.48 0.49 10.13
N THR A 227 133.33 -0.21 11.27
CA THR A 227 134.45 -0.72 12.05
C THR A 227 135.18 -1.86 11.31
N LEU A 228 134.45 -2.78 10.67
CA LEU A 228 135.03 -3.83 9.82
C LEU A 228 135.68 -3.25 8.56
N GLN A 229 135.18 -2.12 8.05
CA GLN A 229 135.67 -1.44 6.86
C GLN A 229 136.90 -0.60 7.21
N LEU A 230 136.93 0.14 8.33
CA LEU A 230 138.15 0.75 8.86
C LEU A 230 139.22 -0.30 9.21
N ASN A 231 138.82 -1.45 9.77
CA ASN A 231 139.74 -2.56 9.99
C ASN A 231 140.19 -3.19 8.67
N PHE A 232 139.32 -3.32 7.66
CA PHE A 232 139.67 -3.83 6.34
C PHE A 232 140.55 -2.85 5.58
N ASP A 233 140.35 -1.54 5.69
CA ASP A 233 141.14 -0.49 5.06
C ASP A 233 142.49 -0.33 5.77
N SER A 234 142.53 -0.42 7.12
CA SER A 234 143.77 -0.54 7.88
C SER A 234 144.50 -1.87 7.59
N GLN A 235 143.76 -2.95 7.35
CA GLN A 235 144.32 -4.24 6.94
C GLN A 235 144.72 -4.21 5.47
N ALA A 236 144.10 -3.40 4.61
CA ALA A 236 144.41 -3.22 3.20
C ALA A 236 145.60 -2.29 3.03
N VAL A 237 145.77 -1.25 3.84
CA VAL A 237 147.00 -0.46 3.92
C VAL A 237 148.12 -1.29 4.56
N SER A 238 147.84 -2.05 5.62
CA SER A 238 148.81 -3.03 6.15
C SER A 238 149.15 -4.10 5.12
N ALA A 239 148.18 -4.56 4.33
CA ALA A 239 148.38 -5.56 3.29
C ALA A 239 149.05 -4.95 2.07
N HIS A 240 148.84 -3.68 1.71
CA HIS A 240 149.49 -3.03 0.58
C HIS A 240 150.94 -2.66 0.90
N LEU A 241 151.23 -2.28 2.15
CA LEU A 241 152.61 -2.12 2.64
C LEU A 241 153.30 -3.47 2.86
N LYS A 242 152.56 -4.50 3.31
CA LYS A 242 153.05 -5.89 3.30
C LYS A 242 153.14 -6.44 1.88
N GLN A 243 152.36 -5.95 0.92
CA GLN A 243 152.36 -6.39 -0.48
C GLN A 243 153.44 -5.66 -1.26
N GLU A 244 153.82 -4.41 -0.97
CA GLU A 244 155.10 -3.88 -1.49
C GLU A 244 156.27 -4.67 -0.90
N ASN A 245 156.27 -4.95 0.41
CA ASN A 245 157.31 -5.80 1.02
C ASN A 245 157.26 -7.26 0.52
N GLN A 246 156.09 -7.79 0.18
CA GLN A 246 155.92 -9.14 -0.32
C GLN A 246 156.16 -9.21 -1.82
N GLU A 247 155.81 -8.23 -2.64
CA GLU A 247 156.18 -8.11 -4.06
C GLU A 247 157.68 -7.89 -4.22
N LEU A 248 158.35 -7.24 -3.25
CA LEU A 248 159.82 -7.25 -3.15
C LEU A 248 160.37 -8.62 -2.69
N GLN A 249 159.60 -9.42 -1.94
CA GLN A 249 159.95 -10.80 -1.53
C GLN A 249 159.35 -11.90 -2.42
N THR A 250 158.60 -11.57 -3.48
CA THR A 250 158.00 -12.49 -4.46
C THR A 250 158.46 -12.15 -5.87
N SER A 251 158.86 -10.92 -6.19
CA SER A 251 159.91 -10.70 -7.21
C SER A 251 161.18 -11.52 -6.88
N LEU A 252 161.39 -11.86 -5.61
CA LEU A 252 162.46 -12.72 -5.09
C LEU A 252 162.09 -14.22 -4.99
N ARG A 253 160.81 -14.61 -5.15
CA ARG A 253 160.29 -15.96 -4.84
C ARG A 253 159.36 -16.57 -5.92
N GLU A 254 158.74 -15.76 -6.76
CA GLU A 254 158.18 -16.15 -8.07
C GLU A 254 159.30 -16.47 -9.08
N TYR A 255 160.55 -16.10 -8.77
CA TYR A 255 161.74 -16.69 -9.38
C TYR A 255 161.99 -18.16 -8.94
N GLN A 256 161.34 -18.63 -7.87
CA GLN A 256 161.56 -19.94 -7.25
C GLN A 256 160.36 -20.88 -7.40
N ASP A 257 159.16 -20.46 -7.00
CA ASP A 257 158.02 -21.36 -6.75
C ASP A 257 156.80 -21.10 -7.66
N ALA A 258 156.98 -21.29 -8.97
CA ALA A 258 155.88 -21.25 -9.95
C ALA A 258 155.01 -22.53 -9.92
N GLN A 259 154.33 -22.82 -8.80
CA GLN A 259 153.63 -24.11 -8.61
C GLN A 259 152.34 -24.04 -7.74
N ALA A 260 151.20 -24.43 -8.33
CA ALA A 260 149.86 -24.76 -7.75
C ALA A 260 149.11 -23.67 -6.92
N ILE A 261 147.94 -23.11 -7.28
CA ILE A 261 146.60 -23.63 -7.72
C ILE A 261 145.59 -23.90 -6.57
N GLU A 262 144.58 -23.02 -6.51
CA GLU A 262 143.13 -23.15 -6.18
C GLU A 262 142.58 -23.99 -4.98
N ALA A 263 141.54 -23.46 -4.31
CA ALA A 263 140.19 -24.11 -4.27
C ALA A 263 139.05 -23.33 -3.54
N ASP A 264 137.83 -23.56 -4.07
CA ASP A 264 136.48 -23.61 -3.44
C ASP A 264 135.56 -22.37 -3.32
N THR A 265 134.33 -22.54 -3.85
CA THR A 265 133.21 -21.58 -3.90
C THR A 265 131.81 -22.24 -3.79
N ALA A 266 131.70 -23.49 -3.31
CA ALA A 266 130.48 -24.31 -3.48
C ALA A 266 129.30 -24.06 -2.50
N SER A 267 129.49 -23.30 -1.41
CA SER A 267 128.56 -23.34 -0.25
C SER A 267 127.28 -22.48 -0.36
N SER A 268 127.31 -21.39 -1.14
CA SER A 268 126.28 -20.33 -1.12
C SER A 268 124.97 -20.70 -1.83
N LEU A 269 125.05 -21.46 -2.92
CA LEU A 269 123.94 -21.67 -3.88
C LEU A 269 122.79 -22.52 -3.29
N LYS A 270 123.08 -23.38 -2.31
CA LYS A 270 122.09 -24.29 -1.67
C LYS A 270 121.04 -23.54 -0.86
N THR A 271 121.38 -22.38 -0.29
CA THR A 271 120.53 -21.62 0.65
C THR A 271 119.41 -20.87 -0.06
N LEU A 272 119.63 -20.40 -1.30
CA LEU A 272 118.65 -19.60 -2.05
C LEU A 272 117.42 -20.41 -2.46
N ARG A 273 117.63 -21.65 -2.95
CA ARG A 273 116.58 -22.58 -3.43
C ARG A 273 115.57 -23.01 -2.35
N ASN A 274 115.88 -22.81 -1.07
CA ASN A 274 114.97 -23.15 0.03
C ASN A 274 114.02 -21.99 0.39
N LYS A 275 114.41 -20.73 0.13
CA LYS A 275 113.55 -19.57 0.39
C LYS A 275 112.39 -19.45 -0.61
N PHE A 276 112.65 -19.68 -1.90
CA PHE A 276 111.61 -19.62 -2.95
C PHE A 276 110.44 -20.60 -2.70
N ARG A 277 110.74 -21.87 -2.36
CA ARG A 277 109.71 -22.88 -2.09
C ARG A 277 108.81 -22.55 -0.89
N ALA A 278 109.32 -21.82 0.10
CA ALA A 278 108.50 -21.35 1.22
C ALA A 278 107.47 -20.28 0.79
N LEU A 279 107.84 -19.40 -0.16
CA LEU A 279 106.97 -18.36 -0.69
C LEU A 279 105.83 -18.95 -1.54
N GLU A 280 106.13 -19.92 -2.40
CA GLU A 280 105.14 -20.62 -3.23
C GLU A 280 104.06 -21.31 -2.39
N HIS A 281 104.45 -21.94 -1.27
CA HIS A 281 103.51 -22.55 -0.34
C HIS A 281 102.64 -21.53 0.42
N ALA A 282 103.12 -20.30 0.66
CA ALA A 282 102.32 -19.25 1.25
C ALA A 282 101.25 -18.73 0.27
N HIS A 283 101.65 -18.42 -0.98
CA HIS A 283 100.71 -17.95 -2.01
C HIS A 283 99.58 -18.95 -2.29
N ARG A 284 99.89 -20.26 -2.30
CA ARG A 284 98.88 -21.31 -2.51
C ARG A 284 97.77 -21.29 -1.45
N ARG A 285 98.14 -21.18 -0.16
CA ARG A 285 97.18 -21.07 0.95
C ARG A 285 96.33 -19.80 0.90
N CYS A 286 96.88 -18.69 0.41
CA CYS A 286 96.11 -17.45 0.22
C CYS A 286 95.05 -17.61 -0.89
N ALA A 287 95.40 -18.23 -2.01
CA ALA A 287 94.46 -18.52 -3.10
C ALA A 287 93.35 -19.51 -2.66
N GLU A 288 93.69 -20.52 -1.87
CA GLU A 288 92.72 -21.47 -1.29
C GLU A 288 91.71 -20.75 -0.36
N LYS A 289 92.18 -19.85 0.51
CA LYS A 289 91.31 -19.05 1.39
C LYS A 289 90.39 -18.09 0.63
N LEU A 290 90.88 -17.46 -0.44
CA LEU A 290 90.07 -16.56 -1.26
C LEU A 290 88.93 -17.31 -1.96
N LYS A 291 89.21 -18.50 -2.53
CA LYS A 291 88.17 -19.36 -3.14
C LYS A 291 87.13 -19.84 -2.13
N ALA A 292 87.52 -20.14 -0.89
CA ALA A 292 86.57 -20.49 0.16
C ALA A 292 85.60 -19.33 0.47
N LYS A 293 86.11 -18.09 0.56
CA LYS A 293 85.27 -16.90 0.76
C LYS A 293 84.40 -16.56 -0.46
N GLU A 294 84.89 -16.80 -1.67
CA GLU A 294 84.09 -16.65 -2.90
C GLU A 294 82.86 -17.58 -2.89
N ILE A 295 83.03 -18.85 -2.49
CA ILE A 295 81.93 -19.83 -2.38
C ILE A 295 80.95 -19.43 -1.26
N GLU A 296 81.46 -18.96 -0.12
CA GLU A 296 80.64 -18.45 0.99
C GLU A 296 79.76 -17.28 0.55
N TRP A 297 80.33 -16.29 -0.17
CA TRP A 297 79.57 -15.16 -0.70
C TRP A 297 78.56 -15.57 -1.78
N ARG A 298 78.92 -16.47 -2.70
CA ARG A 298 77.98 -17.02 -3.70
C ARG A 298 76.78 -17.71 -3.04
N THR A 299 76.98 -18.45 -1.94
CA THR A 299 75.85 -19.08 -1.21
C THR A 299 74.99 -18.08 -0.43
N HIS A 300 75.55 -16.96 0.02
CA HIS A 300 74.74 -15.86 0.60
C HIS A 300 73.91 -15.11 -0.45
N VAL A 301 74.47 -14.84 -1.65
CA VAL A 301 73.72 -14.22 -2.75
C VAL A 301 72.52 -15.08 -3.16
N VAL A 302 72.74 -16.38 -3.42
CA VAL A 302 71.64 -17.30 -3.78
C VAL A 302 70.58 -17.44 -2.69
N LYS A 303 70.95 -17.29 -1.41
CA LYS A 303 69.96 -17.23 -0.32
C LYS A 303 69.14 -15.93 -0.38
N LEU A 304 69.79 -14.78 -0.55
CA LEU A 304 69.12 -13.48 -0.64
C LEU A 304 68.20 -13.39 -1.86
N GLU A 305 68.62 -13.93 -3.01
CA GLU A 305 67.77 -14.04 -4.22
C GLU A 305 66.47 -14.79 -3.90
N LYS A 306 66.56 -15.95 -3.22
CA LYS A 306 65.37 -16.72 -2.80
C LYS A 306 64.52 -15.97 -1.78
N ASP A 307 65.14 -15.39 -0.75
CA ASP A 307 64.41 -14.63 0.28
C ASP A 307 63.65 -13.43 -0.34
N LEU A 308 64.18 -12.84 -1.42
CA LEU A 308 63.58 -11.73 -2.18
C LEU A 308 62.43 -12.22 -3.09
N ASP A 309 62.57 -13.34 -3.79
CA ASP A 309 61.48 -13.95 -4.55
C ASP A 309 60.33 -14.45 -3.64
N ASP A 310 60.63 -15.00 -2.46
CA ASP A 310 59.61 -15.36 -1.46
C ASP A 310 58.85 -14.11 -0.95
N CYS A 311 59.53 -12.96 -0.79
CA CYS A 311 58.88 -11.69 -0.47
C CYS A 311 58.02 -11.15 -1.63
N ARG A 312 58.49 -11.26 -2.87
CA ARG A 312 57.78 -10.87 -4.09
C ARG A 312 56.51 -11.72 -4.31
N CYS A 313 56.56 -13.02 -4.00
CA CYS A 313 55.39 -13.89 -4.03
C CYS A 313 54.35 -13.49 -2.96
N GLN A 314 54.81 -13.12 -1.76
CA GLN A 314 53.93 -12.58 -0.72
C GLN A 314 53.30 -11.25 -1.12
N LEU A 315 54.04 -10.34 -1.77
CA LEU A 315 53.50 -9.08 -2.28
C LEU A 315 52.40 -9.33 -3.33
N ASN A 316 52.70 -10.07 -4.40
CA ASN A 316 51.73 -10.41 -5.45
C ASN A 316 50.44 -11.05 -4.90
N SER A 317 50.54 -11.86 -3.83
CA SER A 317 49.36 -12.48 -3.20
C SER A 317 48.53 -11.51 -2.34
N LYS A 318 49.16 -10.47 -1.77
CA LYS A 318 48.46 -9.35 -1.11
C LYS A 318 47.82 -8.42 -2.12
N ASP A 319 48.51 -8.11 -3.22
CA ASP A 319 47.99 -7.29 -4.31
C ASP A 319 46.76 -7.93 -4.95
N LYS A 320 46.78 -9.26 -5.15
CA LYS A 320 45.58 -9.99 -5.55
C LYS A 320 44.44 -9.84 -4.53
N ARG A 321 44.70 -10.02 -3.23
CA ARG A 321 43.63 -9.89 -2.22
C ARG A 321 43.10 -8.46 -2.09
N LEU A 322 43.92 -7.44 -2.35
CA LEU A 322 43.48 -6.05 -2.49
C LEU A 322 42.54 -5.89 -3.68
N LEU A 323 42.87 -6.49 -4.83
CA LEU A 323 42.00 -6.49 -6.02
C LEU A 323 40.66 -7.19 -5.75
N ASP A 324 40.70 -8.36 -5.11
CA ASP A 324 39.49 -9.11 -4.70
C ASP A 324 38.62 -8.26 -3.75
N LEU A 325 39.22 -7.60 -2.74
CA LEU A 325 38.55 -6.71 -1.79
C LEU A 325 37.99 -5.43 -2.45
N GLN A 326 38.63 -4.95 -3.51
CA GLN A 326 38.17 -3.78 -4.25
C GLN A 326 36.92 -4.11 -5.08
N LEU A 327 36.87 -5.30 -5.69
CA LEU A 327 35.67 -5.81 -6.34
C LEU A 327 34.54 -6.06 -5.32
N GLU A 328 34.83 -6.69 -4.17
CA GLU A 328 33.86 -6.85 -3.07
C GLU A 328 33.28 -5.48 -2.62
N LEU A 329 34.08 -4.41 -2.64
CA LEU A 329 33.65 -3.05 -2.30
C LEU A 329 32.82 -2.38 -3.41
N GLU A 330 33.18 -2.56 -4.69
CA GLU A 330 32.44 -2.03 -5.85
C GLU A 330 31.07 -2.72 -6.01
N ASP A 331 30.98 -4.02 -5.75
CA ASP A 331 29.71 -4.76 -5.63
C ASP A 331 28.84 -4.20 -4.48
N CYS A 332 29.42 -3.98 -3.30
CA CYS A 332 28.70 -3.41 -2.16
C CYS A 332 28.20 -1.98 -2.42
N GLN A 333 28.97 -1.16 -3.14
CA GLN A 333 28.55 0.19 -3.55
C GLN A 333 27.41 0.14 -4.58
N SER A 334 27.46 -0.82 -5.51
CA SER A 334 26.39 -1.06 -6.49
C SER A 334 25.09 -1.49 -5.81
N LEU A 335 25.17 -2.41 -4.83
CA LEU A 335 24.03 -2.86 -4.02
C LEU A 335 23.42 -1.70 -3.21
N LEU A 336 24.25 -0.84 -2.62
CA LEU A 336 23.83 0.36 -1.90
C LEU A 336 23.13 1.37 -2.82
N MET A 337 23.57 1.48 -4.08
CA MET A 337 22.97 2.36 -5.07
C MET A 337 21.59 1.86 -5.50
N GLN A 338 21.43 0.54 -5.69
CA GLN A 338 20.13 -0.09 -5.95
C GLN A 338 19.17 0.13 -4.78
N GLN A 339 19.59 -0.15 -3.54
CA GLN A 339 18.75 0.04 -2.35
C GLN A 339 18.28 1.49 -2.16
N LYS A 340 19.06 2.49 -2.62
CA LYS A 340 18.62 3.90 -2.62
C LYS A 340 17.52 4.16 -3.65
N LEU A 341 17.66 3.61 -4.86
CA LEU A 341 16.61 3.68 -5.89
C LEU A 341 15.34 3.01 -5.41
N ASP A 342 15.43 1.79 -4.84
CA ASP A 342 14.29 1.06 -4.28
C ASP A 342 13.56 1.88 -3.20
N ILE A 343 14.30 2.57 -2.32
CA ILE A 343 13.73 3.45 -1.29
C ILE A 343 13.04 4.69 -1.90
N GLU A 344 13.60 5.26 -2.98
CA GLU A 344 13.05 6.44 -3.66
C GLU A 344 11.81 6.07 -4.53
N GLU A 345 11.78 4.87 -5.11
CA GLU A 345 10.59 4.28 -5.72
C GLU A 345 9.49 4.03 -4.67
N ILE A 346 9.82 3.43 -3.53
CA ILE A 346 8.85 3.24 -2.42
C ILE A 346 8.31 4.59 -1.93
N ALA A 347 9.16 5.60 -1.76
CA ALA A 347 8.74 6.93 -1.33
C ALA A 347 7.83 7.64 -2.35
N THR A 348 8.13 7.53 -3.64
CA THR A 348 7.29 8.13 -4.70
C THR A 348 5.97 7.38 -4.90
N VAL A 349 5.95 6.05 -4.77
CA VAL A 349 4.72 5.25 -4.73
C VAL A 349 3.86 5.64 -3.52
N LEU A 350 4.47 5.80 -2.33
CA LEU A 350 3.75 6.15 -1.10
C LEU A 350 3.11 7.54 -1.19
N LEU A 351 3.84 8.55 -1.68
CA LEU A 351 3.30 9.89 -1.97
C LEU A 351 2.17 9.85 -3.03
N LEU A 352 2.30 9.00 -4.04
CA LEU A 352 1.27 8.84 -5.07
C LEU A 352 0.01 8.19 -4.49
N VAL A 353 0.14 7.18 -3.63
CA VAL A 353 -0.96 6.56 -2.88
C VAL A 353 -1.63 7.57 -1.94
N GLU A 354 -0.87 8.35 -1.16
CA GLU A 354 -1.42 9.40 -0.29
C GLU A 354 -2.20 10.45 -1.10
N SER A 355 -1.67 10.89 -2.25
CA SER A 355 -2.36 11.85 -3.13
C SER A 355 -3.66 11.29 -3.70
N LYS A 356 -3.69 9.98 -4.04
CA LYS A 356 -4.88 9.28 -4.54
C LYS A 356 -5.90 9.07 -3.42
N PHE A 357 -5.46 8.71 -2.22
CA PHE A 357 -6.32 8.49 -1.05
C PHE A 357 -6.95 9.80 -0.60
N SER A 358 -6.17 10.87 -0.47
CA SER A 358 -6.64 12.24 -0.19
C SER A 358 -7.67 12.70 -1.23
N LYS A 359 -7.42 12.47 -2.52
CA LYS A 359 -8.38 12.77 -3.60
C LYS A 359 -9.67 11.96 -3.44
N SER A 360 -9.59 10.66 -3.16
CA SER A 360 -10.77 9.82 -2.90
C SER A 360 -11.55 10.28 -1.65
N CYS A 361 -10.87 10.65 -0.56
CA CYS A 361 -11.50 11.21 0.63
C CYS A 361 -12.27 12.49 0.31
N SER A 362 -11.71 13.41 -0.48
CA SER A 362 -12.43 14.62 -0.92
C SER A 362 -13.66 14.33 -1.78
N VAL A 363 -13.66 13.24 -2.57
CA VAL A 363 -14.86 12.80 -3.30
C VAL A 363 -15.91 12.24 -2.34
N ILE A 364 -15.51 11.43 -1.35
CA ILE A 364 -16.41 10.90 -0.31
C ILE A 364 -17.01 12.04 0.52
N GLU A 365 -16.22 13.06 0.87
CA GLU A 365 -16.68 14.20 1.65
C GLU A 365 -17.65 15.09 0.86
N ASN A 366 -17.42 15.31 -0.44
CA ASN A 366 -18.37 15.97 -1.33
C ASN A 366 -19.68 15.15 -1.48
N LEU A 367 -19.60 13.84 -1.70
CA LEU A 367 -20.79 12.96 -1.76
C LEU A 367 -21.58 12.95 -0.45
N LYS A 368 -20.89 13.02 0.69
CA LYS A 368 -21.51 13.15 2.02
C LYS A 368 -22.21 14.51 2.17
N LEU A 369 -21.64 15.58 1.61
CA LEU A 369 -22.26 16.89 1.56
C LEU A 369 -23.50 16.89 0.64
N GLU A 370 -23.42 16.32 -0.56
CA GLU A 370 -24.54 16.15 -1.49
C GLU A 370 -25.67 15.32 -0.86
N MET A 371 -25.36 14.21 -0.19
CA MET A 371 -26.35 13.38 0.49
C MET A 371 -26.98 14.10 1.70
N SER A 372 -26.25 14.99 2.39
CA SER A 372 -26.83 15.87 3.42
C SER A 372 -27.83 16.88 2.83
N GLN A 373 -27.53 17.44 1.65
CA GLN A 373 -28.45 18.33 0.92
C GLN A 373 -29.68 17.56 0.41
N TYR A 374 -29.49 16.33 -0.10
CA TYR A 374 -30.57 15.45 -0.54
C TYR A 374 -31.54 15.13 0.61
N ASN A 375 -31.00 14.80 1.79
CA ASN A 375 -31.80 14.55 2.99
C ASN A 375 -32.56 15.81 3.45
N ALA A 376 -31.93 17.00 3.41
CA ALA A 376 -32.61 18.26 3.72
C ALA A 376 -33.78 18.56 2.77
N ILE A 377 -33.63 18.25 1.48
CA ILE A 377 -34.69 18.41 0.46
C ILE A 377 -35.85 17.42 0.68
N TYR A 378 -35.58 16.21 1.18
CA TYR A 378 -36.62 15.23 1.49
C TYR A 378 -37.35 15.50 2.82
N ALA A 379 -36.65 15.97 3.87
CA ALA A 379 -37.28 16.37 5.13
C ALA A 379 -38.37 17.43 4.90
N GLY A 380 -38.05 18.51 4.17
CA GLY A 380 -39.01 19.57 3.85
C GLY A 380 -40.20 19.15 2.97
N LYS A 381 -40.18 17.95 2.35
CA LYS A 381 -41.35 17.36 1.65
C LYS A 381 -42.27 16.59 2.60
N PHE A 382 -41.75 16.03 3.69
CA PHE A 382 -42.51 15.22 4.64
C PHE A 382 -43.41 16.12 5.52
N ASP A 383 -42.88 17.24 6.03
CA ASP A 383 -43.65 18.18 6.87
C ASP A 383 -44.92 18.71 6.17
N VAL A 384 -44.84 18.96 4.86
CA VAL A 384 -45.96 19.44 4.04
C VAL A 384 -47.08 18.39 3.88
N LEU A 385 -46.74 17.09 3.98
CA LEU A 385 -47.72 16.00 3.90
C LEU A 385 -48.43 15.72 5.24
N MET A 386 -47.77 15.97 6.38
CA MET A 386 -48.40 15.84 7.70
C MET A 386 -49.51 16.88 7.91
N GLY A 387 -49.29 18.13 7.48
CA GLY A 387 -50.25 19.23 7.63
C GLY A 387 -51.57 19.12 6.85
N GLN A 388 -51.84 18.00 6.17
CA GLN A 388 -53.08 17.77 5.41
C GLN A 388 -53.95 16.62 5.92
N SER A 389 -53.45 15.72 6.78
CA SER A 389 -54.23 14.56 7.27
C SER A 389 -55.20 14.91 8.41
N GLU A 390 -54.85 15.89 9.24
CA GLU A 390 -55.61 16.27 10.46
C GLU A 390 -57.01 16.87 10.17
N LYS A 391 -57.32 17.25 8.93
CA LYS A 391 -58.61 17.87 8.57
C LYS A 391 -59.79 16.91 8.39
N ASN A 392 -59.55 15.60 8.26
CA ASN A 392 -60.62 14.64 7.97
C ASN A 392 -61.23 13.97 9.22
N THR A 393 -60.65 14.18 10.41
CA THR A 393 -61.08 13.53 11.66
C THR A 393 -62.38 14.10 12.24
N ALA A 394 -62.85 15.26 11.76
CA ALA A 394 -63.99 15.99 12.32
C ALA A 394 -65.37 15.64 11.71
N LEU A 395 -65.43 14.84 10.63
CA LEU A 395 -66.68 14.62 9.88
C LEU A 395 -67.40 13.30 10.23
N ILE A 396 -66.71 12.34 10.85
CA ILE A 396 -67.27 11.02 11.19
C ILE A 396 -68.12 11.05 12.48
N GLN A 397 -67.86 12.01 13.37
CA GLN A 397 -68.44 12.05 14.72
C GLN A 397 -69.76 12.84 14.84
N ALA A 398 -70.28 13.38 13.74
CA ALA A 398 -71.47 14.24 13.73
C ALA A 398 -72.74 13.59 13.13
N GLN A 399 -72.73 12.26 12.90
CA GLN A 399 -73.78 11.58 12.12
C GLN A 399 -74.26 10.24 12.71
N ALA A 400 -74.20 10.09 14.05
CA ALA A 400 -74.51 8.83 14.74
C ALA A 400 -75.83 8.81 15.56
N GLU A 401 -76.38 9.96 15.97
CA GLU A 401 -77.42 10.02 17.02
C GLU A 401 -78.70 10.79 16.66
N THR A 402 -79.20 10.66 15.42
CA THR A 402 -80.61 10.96 15.10
C THR A 402 -81.19 9.95 14.10
N GLN A 403 -81.66 8.80 14.59
CA GLN A 403 -82.99 8.23 14.28
C GLN A 403 -83.14 6.81 14.88
N LYS A 404 -83.69 6.72 16.09
CA LYS A 404 -84.33 5.50 16.60
C LYS A 404 -85.68 5.85 17.22
N GLU A 405 -86.62 4.93 17.09
CA GLU A 405 -87.92 4.91 17.78
C GLU A 405 -88.87 6.09 17.48
N HIS A 406 -89.46 6.07 16.28
CA HIS A 406 -90.91 6.22 16.18
C HIS A 406 -91.50 5.33 15.07
N ASP A 407 -92.64 4.70 15.37
CA ASP A 407 -93.66 4.12 14.48
C ASP A 407 -93.32 2.85 13.66
N ALA A 408 -93.24 1.73 14.38
CA ALA A 408 -93.29 0.36 13.83
C ALA A 408 -94.67 -0.08 13.25
N PHE A 409 -95.50 0.86 12.78
CA PHE A 409 -96.89 0.60 12.35
C PHE A 409 -97.03 0.24 10.85
N GLU A 410 -96.10 0.65 9.99
CA GLU A 410 -96.07 0.26 8.56
C GLU A 410 -95.36 -1.09 8.30
N SER A 411 -95.15 -1.89 9.35
CA SER A 411 -94.19 -3.01 9.38
C SER A 411 -94.59 -4.26 8.57
N LEU A 412 -95.87 -4.42 8.21
CA LEU A 412 -96.36 -5.64 7.55
C LEU A 412 -96.55 -5.52 6.03
N GLN A 413 -96.91 -4.35 5.49
CA GLN A 413 -97.22 -4.22 4.05
C GLN A 413 -95.97 -4.24 3.14
N ARG A 414 -94.80 -3.85 3.66
CA ARG A 414 -93.53 -3.80 2.90
C ARG A 414 -92.77 -5.14 2.87
N ARG A 415 -93.18 -6.13 3.68
CA ARG A 415 -92.36 -7.32 3.99
C ARG A 415 -92.20 -8.31 2.83
N ALA A 416 -93.10 -8.30 1.85
CA ALA A 416 -92.99 -9.13 0.64
C ALA A 416 -91.84 -8.66 -0.27
N ASN A 417 -91.88 -7.40 -0.73
CA ASN A 417 -90.98 -6.87 -1.75
C ASN A 417 -89.52 -6.68 -1.25
N TYR A 418 -89.28 -6.79 0.06
CA TYR A 418 -87.94 -6.68 0.65
C TYR A 418 -87.13 -7.98 0.55
N LEU A 419 -87.78 -9.15 0.49
CA LEU A 419 -87.07 -10.43 0.47
C LEU A 419 -86.37 -10.71 -0.88
N GLU A 420 -87.00 -10.33 -1.98
CA GLU A 420 -86.46 -10.51 -3.33
C GLU A 420 -85.27 -9.57 -3.62
N THR A 421 -85.34 -8.33 -3.11
CA THR A 421 -84.23 -7.37 -3.21
C THR A 421 -83.07 -7.67 -2.24
N VAL A 422 -83.33 -8.36 -1.11
CA VAL A 422 -82.27 -8.91 -0.25
C VAL A 422 -81.58 -10.12 -0.91
N ALA A 423 -82.33 -11.00 -1.58
CA ALA A 423 -81.75 -12.14 -2.30
C ALA A 423 -80.77 -11.69 -3.39
N GLN A 424 -81.15 -10.69 -4.19
CA GLN A 424 -80.24 -10.11 -5.20
C GLN A 424 -79.01 -9.45 -4.59
N LYS A 425 -79.13 -8.72 -3.47
CA LYS A 425 -77.99 -8.09 -2.79
C LYS A 425 -77.02 -9.09 -2.17
N ASN A 426 -77.50 -10.21 -1.63
CA ASN A 426 -76.64 -11.24 -1.08
C ASN A 426 -75.73 -11.86 -2.15
N GLY A 427 -76.24 -12.10 -3.38
CA GLY A 427 -75.44 -12.62 -4.49
C GLY A 427 -74.35 -11.65 -4.99
N VAL A 428 -74.55 -10.34 -4.85
CA VAL A 428 -73.50 -9.33 -5.12
C VAL A 428 -72.45 -9.36 -4.02
N LEU A 429 -72.87 -9.37 -2.74
CA LEU A 429 -71.95 -9.42 -1.59
C LEU A 429 -71.11 -10.71 -1.54
N GLU A 430 -71.65 -11.86 -1.93
CA GLU A 430 -70.86 -13.10 -2.06
C GLU A 430 -69.80 -12.99 -3.17
N LYS A 431 -70.10 -12.32 -4.28
CA LYS A 431 -69.13 -12.08 -5.37
C LYS A 431 -68.03 -11.10 -4.94
N GLU A 432 -68.40 -9.99 -4.30
CA GLU A 432 -67.46 -9.01 -3.73
C GLU A 432 -66.56 -9.62 -2.64
N LEU A 433 -67.11 -10.51 -1.79
CA LEU A 433 -66.34 -11.23 -0.77
C LEU A 433 -65.30 -12.18 -1.37
N GLU A 434 -65.65 -12.89 -2.45
CA GLU A 434 -64.74 -13.83 -3.09
C GLU A 434 -63.68 -13.12 -3.95
N GLU A 435 -64.01 -11.97 -4.56
CA GLU A 435 -63.02 -11.06 -5.16
C GLU A 435 -62.07 -10.50 -4.08
N CYS A 436 -62.58 -10.15 -2.89
CA CYS A 436 -61.75 -9.75 -1.75
C CYS A 436 -60.86 -10.90 -1.23
N ARG A 437 -61.35 -12.15 -1.21
CA ARG A 437 -60.53 -13.34 -0.90
C ARG A 437 -59.39 -13.49 -1.92
N GLY A 438 -59.70 -13.40 -3.21
CA GLY A 438 -58.72 -13.49 -4.29
C GLY A 438 -57.61 -12.44 -4.17
N MET A 439 -57.98 -11.17 -3.91
CA MET A 439 -57.02 -10.11 -3.64
C MET A 439 -56.16 -10.39 -2.40
N LEU A 440 -56.73 -10.99 -1.35
CA LEU A 440 -55.99 -11.34 -0.13
C LEU A 440 -54.99 -12.47 -0.37
N GLU A 441 -55.39 -13.54 -1.07
CA GLU A 441 -54.49 -14.64 -1.45
C GLU A 441 -53.35 -14.17 -2.36
N GLU A 442 -53.65 -13.32 -3.34
CA GLU A 442 -52.64 -12.74 -4.23
C GLU A 442 -51.68 -11.81 -3.45
N SER A 443 -52.19 -11.08 -2.45
CA SER A 443 -51.35 -10.31 -1.52
C SER A 443 -50.42 -11.21 -0.69
N TYR A 444 -50.91 -12.36 -0.18
CA TYR A 444 -50.08 -13.34 0.53
C TYR A 444 -49.02 -13.99 -0.38
N ARG A 445 -49.33 -14.28 -1.64
CA ARG A 445 -48.34 -14.78 -2.62
C ARG A 445 -47.24 -13.74 -2.88
N ASN A 446 -47.62 -12.49 -3.09
CA ASN A 446 -46.66 -11.39 -3.30
C ASN A 446 -45.80 -11.14 -2.04
N LEU A 447 -46.37 -11.22 -0.84
CA LEU A 447 -45.63 -11.16 0.42
C LEU A 447 -44.63 -12.32 0.54
N GLY A 448 -45.02 -13.54 0.14
CA GLY A 448 -44.14 -14.70 0.07
C GLY A 448 -42.95 -14.50 -0.88
N TYR A 449 -43.23 -14.02 -2.11
CA TYR A 449 -42.21 -13.72 -3.12
C TYR A 449 -41.22 -12.63 -2.65
N ILE A 450 -41.73 -11.55 -2.05
CA ILE A 450 -40.90 -10.47 -1.49
C ILE A 450 -40.03 -11.01 -0.34
N LYS A 451 -40.58 -11.87 0.53
CA LYS A 451 -39.84 -12.48 1.63
C LYS A 451 -38.73 -13.41 1.12
N GLU A 452 -39.00 -14.23 0.10
CA GLU A 452 -37.97 -15.07 -0.51
C GLU A 452 -36.89 -14.24 -1.22
N GLN A 453 -37.27 -13.17 -1.94
CA GLN A 453 -36.31 -12.26 -2.57
C GLN A 453 -35.44 -11.53 -1.53
N ALA A 454 -36.01 -11.17 -0.37
CA ALA A 454 -35.25 -10.61 0.75
C ALA A 454 -34.23 -11.62 1.30
N SER A 455 -34.63 -12.86 1.59
CA SER A 455 -33.72 -13.91 2.07
C SER A 455 -32.62 -14.25 1.06
N ARG A 456 -32.92 -14.25 -0.26
CA ARG A 456 -31.88 -14.42 -1.30
C ARG A 456 -30.84 -13.30 -1.30
N LYS A 457 -31.26 -12.04 -1.09
CA LYS A 457 -30.35 -10.89 -0.96
C LYS A 457 -29.58 -10.89 0.36
N GLU A 458 -30.20 -11.40 1.43
CA GLU A 458 -29.56 -11.56 2.74
C GLU A 458 -28.40 -12.56 2.67
N ILE A 459 -28.62 -13.72 2.04
CA ILE A 459 -27.58 -14.73 1.78
C ILE A 459 -26.44 -14.14 0.92
N HIS A 460 -26.76 -13.45 -0.17
CA HIS A 460 -25.74 -12.83 -1.03
C HIS A 460 -24.84 -11.86 -0.25
N ILE A 461 -25.45 -10.97 0.56
CA ILE A 461 -24.70 -10.00 1.37
C ILE A 461 -23.86 -10.69 2.47
N LEU A 462 -24.31 -11.84 3.00
CA LEU A 462 -23.53 -12.64 3.95
C LEU A 462 -22.32 -13.31 3.29
N ASP A 463 -22.44 -13.81 2.05
CA ASP A 463 -21.31 -14.36 1.29
C ASP A 463 -20.35 -13.24 0.81
N ASP A 464 -20.86 -12.06 0.42
CA ASP A 464 -20.04 -10.89 0.09
C ASP A 464 -19.19 -10.44 1.31
N LEU A 465 -19.85 -10.31 2.49
CA LEU A 465 -19.17 -10.00 3.76
C LEU A 465 -18.12 -11.05 4.13
N ARG A 466 -18.39 -12.32 3.83
CA ARG A 466 -17.45 -13.42 4.08
C ARG A 466 -16.24 -13.34 3.16
N SER A 467 -16.42 -13.10 1.86
CA SER A 467 -15.31 -12.91 0.93
C SER A 467 -14.45 -11.71 1.33
N ALA A 468 -15.08 -10.59 1.71
CA ALA A 468 -14.36 -9.41 2.21
C ALA A 468 -13.58 -9.68 3.51
N SER A 469 -14.12 -10.50 4.42
CA SER A 469 -13.40 -10.93 5.63
C SER A 469 -12.20 -11.83 5.29
N ASP A 470 -12.40 -12.82 4.40
CA ASP A 470 -11.33 -13.71 3.96
C ASP A 470 -10.22 -12.94 3.19
N GLU A 471 -10.57 -11.88 2.46
CA GLU A 471 -9.61 -10.96 1.81
C GLU A 471 -8.87 -10.08 2.83
N LEU A 472 -9.56 -9.57 3.84
CA LEU A 472 -8.95 -8.79 4.93
C LEU A 472 -7.97 -9.64 5.75
N ASP A 473 -8.32 -10.90 6.06
CA ASP A 473 -7.44 -11.82 6.78
C ASP A 473 -6.21 -12.20 5.94
N ARG A 474 -6.36 -12.39 4.61
CA ARG A 474 -5.23 -12.56 3.69
C ARG A 474 -4.32 -11.32 3.67
N ALA A 475 -4.89 -10.11 3.65
CA ALA A 475 -4.13 -8.87 3.68
C ALA A 475 -3.39 -8.68 5.03
N ASN A 476 -4.04 -8.98 6.15
CA ASN A 476 -3.45 -8.93 7.49
C ASN A 476 -2.30 -9.94 7.64
N TYR A 477 -2.43 -11.15 7.09
CA TYR A 477 -1.36 -12.15 7.09
C TYR A 477 -0.13 -11.66 6.28
N ALA A 478 -0.35 -11.15 5.06
CA ALA A 478 0.72 -10.60 4.22
C ALA A 478 1.40 -9.38 4.88
N LEU A 479 0.63 -8.51 5.55
CA LEU A 479 1.16 -7.38 6.31
C LEU A 479 2.04 -7.85 7.49
N SER A 480 1.62 -8.90 8.19
CA SER A 480 2.38 -9.52 9.28
C SER A 480 3.70 -10.10 8.78
N GLU A 481 3.67 -10.87 7.68
CA GLU A 481 4.86 -11.42 7.02
C GLU A 481 5.85 -10.31 6.64
N LYS A 482 5.39 -9.26 5.95
CA LYS A 482 6.23 -8.10 5.59
C LYS A 482 6.74 -7.32 6.80
N THR A 483 6.00 -7.29 7.90
CA THR A 483 6.46 -6.70 9.18
C THR A 483 7.58 -7.54 9.80
N THR A 484 7.53 -8.87 9.71
CA THR A 484 8.63 -9.74 10.16
C THR A 484 9.87 -9.63 9.26
N GLU A 485 9.68 -9.51 7.94
CA GLU A 485 10.80 -9.24 7.00
C GLU A 485 11.47 -7.90 7.32
N LEU A 486 10.70 -6.83 7.50
CA LEU A 486 11.23 -5.51 7.90
C LEU A 486 12.01 -5.58 9.21
N SER A 487 11.49 -6.32 10.21
CA SER A 487 12.17 -6.51 11.50
C SER A 487 13.50 -7.25 11.34
N LYS A 488 13.58 -8.24 10.44
CA LYS A 488 14.83 -8.96 10.11
C LYS A 488 15.82 -8.04 9.40
N MET A 489 15.38 -7.29 8.38
CA MET A 489 16.21 -6.31 7.67
C MET A 489 16.74 -5.22 8.61
N GLN A 490 15.94 -4.77 9.57
CA GLN A 490 16.36 -3.79 10.59
C GLN A 490 17.46 -4.33 11.51
N CYS A 491 17.37 -5.59 11.94
CA CYS A 491 18.43 -6.25 12.71
C CYS A 491 19.73 -6.38 11.90
N GLU A 492 19.64 -6.77 10.62
CA GLU A 492 20.80 -6.87 9.71
C GLU A 492 21.44 -5.50 9.47
N LEU A 493 20.63 -4.45 9.31
CA LEU A 493 21.10 -3.06 9.19
C LEU A 493 21.80 -2.56 10.47
N GLN A 494 21.28 -2.87 11.65
CA GLN A 494 21.97 -2.58 12.92
C GLN A 494 23.30 -3.32 13.04
N GLN A 495 23.35 -4.58 12.59
CA GLN A 495 24.57 -5.38 12.61
C GLN A 495 25.64 -4.80 11.67
N GLN A 496 25.26 -4.45 10.43
CA GLN A 496 26.09 -3.70 9.47
C GLN A 496 26.59 -2.37 10.06
N THR A 497 25.71 -1.61 10.72
CA THR A 497 26.07 -0.33 11.36
C THR A 497 27.14 -0.52 12.44
N SER A 498 27.02 -1.53 13.29
CA SER A 498 28.03 -1.84 14.33
C SER A 498 29.39 -2.23 13.76
N ILE A 499 29.41 -2.89 12.60
CA ILE A 499 30.66 -3.26 11.88
C ILE A 499 31.30 -2.00 11.30
N MET A 500 30.50 -1.11 10.69
CA MET A 500 30.96 0.16 10.14
C MET A 500 31.54 1.10 11.23
N GLU A 501 30.87 1.24 12.38
CA GLU A 501 31.38 2.03 13.51
C GLU A 501 32.68 1.46 14.06
N LYS A 502 32.83 0.13 14.10
CA LYS A 502 34.08 -0.51 14.50
C LYS A 502 35.21 -0.27 13.50
N ILE A 503 34.98 -0.46 12.19
CA ILE A 503 35.98 -0.18 11.15
C ILE A 503 36.41 1.29 11.19
N LYS A 504 35.47 2.21 11.39
CA LYS A 504 35.77 3.64 11.59
C LYS A 504 36.68 3.86 12.81
N LEU A 505 36.38 3.24 13.95
CA LEU A 505 37.22 3.33 15.16
C LEU A 505 38.63 2.77 14.93
N ASP A 506 38.73 1.61 14.30
CA ASP A 506 40.01 0.96 14.01
C ASP A 506 40.87 1.88 13.09
N LEU A 507 40.32 2.38 11.99
CA LEU A 507 40.97 3.36 11.10
C LEU A 507 41.33 4.68 11.80
N GLU A 508 40.46 5.19 12.67
CA GLU A 508 40.72 6.42 13.43
C GLU A 508 41.82 6.22 14.49
N THR A 509 42.06 5.00 14.97
CA THR A 509 43.25 4.69 15.78
C THR A 509 44.52 4.58 14.94
N GLU A 510 44.50 3.93 13.77
CA GLU A 510 45.66 3.87 12.88
C GLU A 510 46.11 5.26 12.43
N LEU A 511 45.18 6.12 12.02
CA LEU A 511 45.48 7.49 11.57
C LEU A 511 46.10 8.34 12.69
N ASN A 512 45.69 8.12 13.95
CA ASN A 512 46.34 8.76 15.10
C ASN A 512 47.72 8.16 15.43
N ASN A 513 47.93 6.85 15.28
CA ASN A 513 49.25 6.23 15.42
C ASN A 513 50.23 6.82 14.37
N TYR A 514 49.86 6.83 13.09
CA TYR A 514 50.64 7.45 12.01
C TYR A 514 50.92 8.94 12.28
N ARG A 515 49.98 9.67 12.90
CA ARG A 515 50.17 11.07 13.27
C ARG A 515 51.22 11.25 14.37
N ASP A 516 51.20 10.42 15.42
CA ASP A 516 52.17 10.52 16.50
C ASP A 516 53.55 9.94 16.10
N GLU A 517 53.61 8.94 15.21
CA GLU A 517 54.86 8.51 14.56
C GLU A 517 55.49 9.64 13.74
N ASN A 518 54.73 10.30 12.86
CA ASN A 518 55.20 11.46 12.09
C ASN A 518 55.64 12.65 12.96
N LYS A 519 55.10 12.75 14.18
CA LYS A 519 55.48 13.75 15.18
C LYS A 519 56.73 13.34 15.96
N ALA A 520 56.98 12.04 16.13
CA ALA A 520 58.22 11.51 16.69
C ALA A 520 59.38 11.63 15.69
N THR A 521 59.17 11.28 14.41
CA THR A 521 60.21 11.41 13.36
C THR A 521 60.60 12.87 13.14
N ARG A 522 59.63 13.81 13.15
CA ARG A 522 59.92 15.25 13.13
C ARG A 522 60.79 15.70 14.30
N LYS A 523 60.43 15.34 15.55
CA LYS A 523 61.27 15.65 16.73
C LYS A 523 62.70 15.09 16.59
N ASN A 524 62.84 13.87 16.09
CA ASN A 524 64.16 13.24 15.90
C ASN A 524 64.98 13.97 14.83
N LEU A 525 64.35 14.45 13.74
CA LEU A 525 64.98 15.32 12.75
C LEU A 525 65.37 16.68 13.34
N ASP A 526 64.50 17.30 14.15
CA ASP A 526 64.80 18.56 14.84
C ASP A 526 66.02 18.42 15.76
N PHE A 527 66.09 17.34 16.57
CA PHE A 527 67.25 17.03 17.40
C PHE A 527 68.52 16.81 16.57
N ALA A 528 68.45 16.07 15.46
CA ALA A 528 69.59 15.85 14.58
C ALA A 528 70.08 17.16 13.91
N ILE A 529 69.16 18.05 13.54
CA ILE A 529 69.44 19.37 12.97
C ILE A 529 70.12 20.28 14.01
N VAL A 530 69.66 20.27 15.26
CA VAL A 530 70.31 21.02 16.37
C VAL A 530 71.71 20.46 16.66
N ALA A 531 71.86 19.15 16.77
CA ALA A 531 73.17 18.51 16.99
C ALA A 531 74.17 18.82 15.86
N LYS A 532 73.69 18.86 14.60
CA LYS A 532 74.48 19.28 13.44
C LYS A 532 74.90 20.76 13.54
N MET A 533 73.98 21.67 13.86
CA MET A 533 74.32 23.09 14.04
C MET A 533 75.32 23.32 15.18
N GLU A 534 75.22 22.57 16.27
CA GLU A 534 76.24 22.59 17.33
C GLU A 534 77.62 22.14 16.83
N ALA A 535 77.68 21.07 16.03
CA ALA A 535 78.93 20.58 15.47
C ALA A 535 79.55 21.58 14.48
N GLU A 536 78.73 22.20 13.62
CA GLU A 536 79.17 23.25 12.68
C GLU A 536 79.65 24.52 13.41
N ASN A 537 79.02 24.90 14.52
CA ASN A 537 79.48 26.02 15.35
C ASN A 537 80.79 25.69 16.09
N LYS A 538 80.95 24.47 16.62
CA LYS A 538 82.21 24.01 17.22
C LYS A 538 83.35 23.97 16.20
N LEU A 539 83.08 23.53 14.97
CA LEU A 539 84.03 23.57 13.85
C LEU A 539 84.40 25.00 13.45
N ARG A 540 83.44 25.93 13.49
CA ARG A 540 83.67 27.36 13.20
C ARG A 540 84.59 28.00 14.23
N GLN A 541 84.37 27.76 15.52
CA GLN A 541 85.25 28.23 16.59
C GLN A 541 86.69 27.73 16.37
N VAL A 542 86.88 26.43 16.16
CA VAL A 542 88.22 25.84 15.90
C VAL A 542 88.89 26.46 14.66
N LYS A 543 88.12 26.81 13.62
CA LYS A 543 88.63 27.51 12.43
C LYS A 543 89.07 28.95 12.74
N GLU A 544 88.35 29.65 13.61
CA GLU A 544 88.67 31.01 14.05
C GLU A 544 89.90 31.00 14.98
N ASP A 545 89.98 30.07 15.94
CA ASP A 545 91.13 29.84 16.82
C ASP A 545 92.43 29.56 16.01
N LEU A 546 92.34 28.69 14.99
CA LEU A 546 93.47 28.37 14.10
C LEU A 546 93.91 29.57 13.25
N LEU A 547 92.98 30.45 12.88
CA LEU A 547 93.27 31.65 12.09
C LEU A 547 93.95 32.72 12.95
N GLU A 548 93.61 32.82 14.23
CA GLU A 548 94.33 33.65 15.21
C GLU A 548 95.74 33.11 15.50
N LEU A 549 95.87 31.80 15.73
CA LEU A 549 97.17 31.14 15.92
C LEU A 549 98.09 31.20 14.69
N THR A 550 97.53 31.41 13.49
CA THR A 550 98.30 31.66 12.27
C THR A 550 98.87 33.09 12.25
N LYS A 551 98.05 34.11 12.57
CA LYS A 551 98.52 35.52 12.66
C LYS A 551 99.68 35.69 13.64
N GLU A 552 99.62 35.04 14.81
CA GLU A 552 100.68 35.15 15.80
C GLU A 552 101.98 34.45 15.34
N LYS A 553 101.88 33.37 14.55
CA LYS A 553 103.06 32.77 13.89
C LYS A 553 103.66 33.70 12.84
N ASP A 554 102.84 34.33 12.01
CA ASP A 554 103.32 35.28 10.99
C ASP A 554 104.04 36.47 11.63
N LYS A 555 103.54 36.96 12.76
CA LYS A 555 104.20 37.98 13.59
C LYS A 555 105.55 37.52 14.15
N ILE A 556 105.61 36.33 14.76
CA ILE A 556 106.87 35.74 15.27
C ILE A 556 107.88 35.55 14.11
N ILE A 557 107.43 35.15 12.93
CA ILE A 557 108.26 35.04 11.73
C ILE A 557 108.84 36.40 11.32
N GLU A 558 108.06 37.48 11.42
CA GLU A 558 108.53 38.84 11.09
C GLU A 558 109.52 39.38 12.14
N GLU A 559 109.29 39.12 13.43
CA GLU A 559 110.23 39.42 14.52
C GLU A 559 111.57 38.67 14.33
N LEU A 560 111.53 37.40 13.91
CA LEU A 560 112.73 36.62 13.60
C LEU A 560 113.49 37.15 12.37
N LYS A 561 112.81 37.58 11.30
CA LYS A 561 113.45 38.23 10.13
C LYS A 561 114.23 39.48 10.53
N GLN A 562 113.65 40.33 11.38
CA GLN A 562 114.31 41.56 11.87
C GLN A 562 115.57 41.23 12.67
N HIS A 563 115.56 40.15 13.46
CA HIS A 563 116.74 39.68 14.18
C HIS A 563 117.88 39.19 13.26
N VAL A 564 117.58 38.57 12.11
CA VAL A 564 118.60 38.13 11.15
C VAL A 564 119.36 39.32 10.56
N VAL A 565 118.65 40.36 10.13
CA VAL A 565 119.25 41.57 9.53
C VAL A 565 120.25 42.25 10.48
N LEU A 566 119.93 42.34 11.78
CA LEU A 566 120.82 42.91 12.78
C LEU A 566 122.13 42.11 12.97
N LEU A 567 122.05 40.78 12.85
CA LEU A 567 123.24 39.91 12.95
C LEU A 567 124.13 40.01 11.70
N GLU A 568 123.54 40.21 10.51
CA GLU A 568 124.28 40.41 9.26
C GLU A 568 125.07 41.74 9.28
N GLU A 569 124.49 42.82 9.80
CA GLU A 569 125.21 44.10 9.99
C GLU A 569 126.43 43.97 10.91
N ASP A 570 126.28 43.28 12.04
CA ASP A 570 127.36 43.14 13.02
C ASP A 570 128.49 42.23 12.53
N ASN A 571 128.18 41.21 11.70
CA ASN A 571 129.21 40.41 11.05
C ASN A 571 130.06 41.25 10.10
N GLY A 572 129.45 42.12 9.29
CA GLY A 572 130.17 43.09 8.45
C GLY A 572 131.07 44.04 9.24
N ARG A 573 130.66 44.44 10.46
CA ARG A 573 131.48 45.23 11.40
C ARG A 573 132.67 44.45 11.98
N ILE A 574 132.69 43.12 11.91
CA ILE A 574 133.83 42.28 12.34
C ILE A 574 134.84 42.10 11.20
N GLU A 575 134.38 41.77 10.00
CA GLU A 575 135.24 41.58 8.82
C GLU A 575 136.07 42.83 8.49
N SER A 576 135.43 44.01 8.55
CA SER A 576 136.08 45.30 8.35
C SER A 576 137.24 45.55 9.33
N LYS A 577 137.11 45.10 10.59
CA LYS A 577 138.17 45.20 11.60
C LYS A 577 139.31 44.22 11.31
N PHE A 578 138.99 42.98 10.95
CA PHE A 578 139.99 41.94 10.65
C PHE A 578 140.90 42.33 9.49
N ALA A 579 140.34 42.93 8.43
CA ALA A 579 141.09 43.43 7.27
C ALA A 579 142.09 44.55 7.59
N SER A 580 141.94 45.26 8.73
CA SER A 580 142.86 46.33 9.14
C SER A 580 144.14 45.83 9.81
N LEU A 581 144.05 44.75 10.61
CA LEU A 581 145.17 44.18 11.36
C LEU A 581 146.15 43.43 10.46
N PHE A 582 145.67 42.75 9.42
CA PHE A 582 146.50 41.89 8.57
C PHE A 582 147.57 42.63 7.74
N LYS A 583 147.55 43.97 7.71
CA LYS A 583 148.50 44.81 6.96
C LYS A 583 149.80 45.15 7.69
N SER A 584 149.92 44.93 9.01
CA SER A 584 151.13 45.30 9.77
C SER A 584 152.22 44.22 9.83
N GLU A 585 151.85 42.94 9.73
CA GLU A 585 152.72 41.81 10.13
C GLU A 585 153.72 41.36 9.06
N VAL A 586 153.44 41.60 7.77
CA VAL A 586 154.07 40.88 6.63
C VAL A 586 155.54 41.26 6.37
N LYS A 587 156.09 42.30 7.01
CA LYS A 587 157.35 42.95 6.60
C LYS A 587 158.64 42.32 7.16
N LYS A 588 158.73 40.99 7.33
CA LYS A 588 159.91 40.33 7.96
C LYS A 588 160.41 38.98 7.39
N PHE A 589 159.89 38.44 6.27
CA PHE A 589 160.42 37.20 5.67
C PHE A 589 160.57 37.30 4.13
N SER A 590 161.77 37.65 3.63
CA SER A 590 162.03 37.87 2.19
C SER A 590 163.14 37.03 1.55
N GLU A 591 163.70 36.03 2.26
CA GLU A 591 164.81 35.20 1.76
C GLU A 591 164.48 33.69 1.70
N THR A 592 163.63 33.19 2.61
CA THR A 592 163.13 31.80 2.60
C THR A 592 162.09 31.56 1.50
N GLU A 593 161.30 32.58 1.19
CA GLU A 593 160.18 32.56 0.24
C GLU A 593 160.59 32.08 -1.16
N LYS A 594 161.76 32.50 -1.67
CA LYS A 594 162.25 32.14 -3.02
C LYS A 594 162.43 30.63 -3.22
N LYS A 595 162.89 29.90 -2.19
CA LYS A 595 163.08 28.43 -2.27
C LYS A 595 161.76 27.67 -2.13
N PHE A 596 160.86 28.13 -1.27
CA PHE A 596 159.49 27.59 -1.21
C PHE A 596 158.72 27.85 -2.50
N LEU A 597 158.94 28.98 -3.17
CA LEU A 597 158.25 29.32 -4.42
C LEU A 597 158.61 28.37 -5.58
N GLU A 598 159.83 27.85 -5.67
CA GLU A 598 160.17 26.83 -6.68
C GLU A 598 159.57 25.46 -6.35
N PHE A 599 159.63 25.02 -5.09
CA PHE A 599 158.97 23.79 -4.66
C PHE A 599 157.45 23.84 -4.86
N ALA A 600 156.82 24.96 -4.49
CA ALA A 600 155.39 25.20 -4.69
C ALA A 600 155.00 25.24 -6.18
N LYS A 601 155.86 25.77 -7.06
CA LYS A 601 155.63 25.71 -8.52
C LYS A 601 155.71 24.27 -9.05
N TYR A 602 156.62 23.45 -8.53
CA TYR A 602 156.71 22.02 -8.88
C TYR A 602 155.49 21.23 -8.40
N THR A 603 155.11 21.36 -7.12
CA THR A 603 153.94 20.66 -6.57
C THR A 603 152.64 21.15 -7.20
N HIS A 604 152.48 22.45 -7.45
CA HIS A 604 151.31 22.98 -8.15
C HIS A 604 151.21 22.48 -9.60
N ARG A 605 152.34 22.29 -10.31
CA ARG A 605 152.33 21.68 -11.65
C ARG A 605 151.85 20.22 -11.61
N ARG A 606 152.41 19.40 -10.70
CA ARG A 606 151.94 18.01 -10.51
C ARG A 606 150.49 17.94 -10.04
N LEU A 607 150.06 18.83 -9.15
CA LEU A 607 148.67 18.91 -8.68
C LEU A 607 147.71 19.25 -9.83
N LYS A 608 148.12 20.16 -10.73
CA LYS A 608 147.35 20.53 -11.92
C LYS A 608 147.30 19.40 -12.96
N GLU A 609 148.35 18.59 -13.06
CA GLU A 609 148.38 17.37 -13.88
C GLU A 609 147.44 16.30 -13.30
N THR A 610 147.46 16.05 -11.98
CA THR A 610 146.53 15.10 -11.35
C THR A 610 145.07 15.57 -11.39
N GLN A 611 144.81 16.87 -11.18
CA GLN A 611 143.47 17.44 -11.34
C GLN A 611 143.00 17.31 -12.79
N GLY A 612 143.89 17.52 -13.77
CA GLY A 612 143.61 17.31 -15.19
C GLY A 612 143.35 15.84 -15.59
N LEU A 613 143.63 14.87 -14.71
CA LEU A 613 143.23 13.47 -14.86
C LEU A 613 141.91 13.18 -14.11
N ILE A 614 141.72 13.75 -12.91
CA ILE A 614 140.47 13.65 -12.14
C ILE A 614 139.29 14.22 -12.95
N ASN A 615 139.41 15.45 -13.46
CA ASN A 615 138.36 16.07 -14.28
C ASN A 615 138.00 15.22 -15.52
N LYS A 616 138.97 14.51 -16.12
CA LYS A 616 138.74 13.63 -17.28
C LYS A 616 138.12 12.27 -16.90
N LEU A 617 138.19 11.88 -15.63
CA LEU A 617 137.47 10.72 -15.09
C LEU A 617 136.06 11.13 -14.68
N GLU A 618 135.88 12.29 -14.06
CA GLU A 618 134.58 12.88 -13.73
C GLU A 618 133.74 13.15 -14.99
N GLU A 619 134.31 13.78 -16.01
CA GLU A 619 133.66 14.03 -17.31
C GLU A 619 133.25 12.72 -18.03
N LYS A 620 134.06 11.66 -17.90
CA LYS A 620 133.69 10.31 -18.37
C LYS A 620 132.61 9.65 -17.53
N PHE A 621 132.63 9.83 -16.22
CA PHE A 621 131.62 9.26 -15.32
C PHE A 621 130.26 9.93 -15.57
N ILE A 622 130.22 11.26 -15.56
CA ILE A 622 129.02 12.07 -15.83
C ILE A 622 128.45 11.77 -17.22
N SER A 623 129.28 11.64 -18.26
CA SER A 623 128.79 11.26 -19.59
C SER A 623 128.25 9.83 -19.65
N SER A 624 128.83 8.88 -18.91
CA SER A 624 128.28 7.52 -18.80
C SER A 624 126.96 7.48 -18.01
N GLU A 625 126.85 8.23 -16.92
CA GLU A 625 125.65 8.36 -16.08
C GLU A 625 124.51 9.04 -16.85
N THR A 626 124.80 10.13 -17.57
CA THR A 626 123.85 10.80 -18.46
C THR A 626 123.36 9.88 -19.58
N THR A 627 124.25 9.04 -20.15
CA THR A 627 123.88 8.05 -21.17
C THR A 627 122.92 7.00 -20.59
N ILE A 628 123.20 6.50 -19.39
CA ILE A 628 122.33 5.54 -18.69
C ILE A 628 120.97 6.16 -18.38
N LEU A 629 120.93 7.37 -17.83
CA LEU A 629 119.67 8.10 -17.58
C LEU A 629 118.84 8.29 -18.86
N MET A 630 119.46 8.74 -19.95
CA MET A 630 118.77 8.87 -21.25
C MET A 630 118.17 7.54 -21.75
N THR A 631 118.82 6.40 -21.50
CA THR A 631 118.23 5.10 -21.86
C THR A 631 117.02 4.73 -21.00
N PHE A 632 117.02 5.05 -19.70
CA PHE A 632 115.85 4.84 -18.83
C PHE A 632 114.69 5.77 -19.17
N GLU A 633 114.95 7.05 -19.47
CA GLU A 633 113.93 8.01 -19.91
C GLU A 633 113.28 7.58 -21.23
N GLN A 634 114.07 7.08 -22.19
CA GLN A 634 113.54 6.50 -23.43
C GLN A 634 112.67 5.27 -23.19
N GLU A 635 113.03 4.40 -22.24
CA GLU A 635 112.21 3.23 -21.91
C GLU A 635 110.88 3.63 -21.24
N ILE A 636 110.93 4.60 -20.31
CA ILE A 636 109.73 5.19 -19.68
C ILE A 636 108.80 5.81 -20.74
N PHE A 637 109.35 6.53 -21.73
CA PHE A 637 108.56 7.11 -22.82
C PHE A 637 107.89 6.05 -23.72
N LYS A 638 108.50 4.87 -23.91
CA LYS A 638 107.86 3.75 -24.63
C LYS A 638 106.67 3.22 -23.84
N TYR A 639 106.83 2.98 -22.54
CA TYR A 639 105.75 2.49 -21.68
C TYR A 639 104.60 3.48 -21.57
N LEU A 640 104.87 4.79 -21.43
CA LEU A 640 103.83 5.83 -21.42
C LEU A 640 103.00 5.83 -22.72
N ARG A 641 103.65 5.76 -23.89
CA ARG A 641 102.93 5.70 -25.17
C ARG A 641 102.03 4.48 -25.29
N VAL A 642 102.52 3.31 -24.86
CA VAL A 642 101.72 2.07 -24.85
C VAL A 642 100.51 2.20 -23.92
N MET A 643 100.65 2.85 -22.75
CA MET A 643 99.49 3.11 -21.88
C MET A 643 98.51 4.10 -22.49
N GLU A 644 98.97 5.19 -23.11
CA GLU A 644 98.07 6.11 -23.82
C GLU A 644 97.26 5.43 -24.93
N ASP A 645 97.88 4.51 -25.68
CA ASP A 645 97.22 3.82 -26.79
C ASP A 645 96.22 2.75 -26.29
N TYR A 646 96.46 2.14 -25.12
CA TYR A 646 95.44 1.36 -24.42
C TYR A 646 94.30 2.23 -23.87
N ASP A 647 94.59 3.41 -23.31
CA ASP A 647 93.58 4.31 -22.75
C ASP A 647 92.65 4.88 -23.86
N LYS A 648 93.21 5.21 -25.03
CA LYS A 648 92.46 5.52 -26.27
C LYS A 648 91.57 4.34 -26.72
N SER A 649 92.05 3.11 -26.59
CA SER A 649 91.27 1.91 -26.94
C SER A 649 90.13 1.64 -25.94
N ILE A 650 90.36 1.88 -24.65
CA ILE A 650 89.36 1.74 -23.58
C ILE A 650 88.27 2.81 -23.73
N THR A 651 88.65 4.06 -23.98
CA THR A 651 87.70 5.17 -24.21
C THR A 651 86.87 4.99 -25.50
N GLY A 652 87.46 4.43 -26.56
CA GLY A 652 86.70 4.02 -27.76
C GLY A 652 85.65 2.94 -27.44
N LEU A 653 86.07 1.84 -26.81
CA LEU A 653 85.15 0.75 -26.44
C LEU A 653 84.03 1.19 -25.47
N LEU A 654 84.30 2.13 -24.56
CA LEU A 654 83.28 2.72 -23.70
C LEU A 654 82.26 3.55 -24.48
N HIS A 655 82.69 4.28 -25.52
CA HIS A 655 81.78 5.03 -26.38
C HIS A 655 80.88 4.11 -27.22
N ASP A 656 81.46 3.04 -27.80
CA ASP A 656 80.73 2.04 -28.58
C ASP A 656 79.67 1.31 -27.73
N VAL A 657 80.01 0.96 -26.48
CA VAL A 657 79.08 0.32 -25.53
C VAL A 657 77.91 1.25 -25.17
N LEU A 658 78.19 2.51 -24.81
CA LEU A 658 77.15 3.47 -24.47
C LEU A 658 76.20 3.76 -25.65
N SER A 659 76.73 3.84 -26.88
CA SER A 659 75.91 4.01 -28.09
C SER A 659 74.99 2.80 -28.31
N LEU A 660 75.46 1.58 -28.06
CA LEU A 660 74.64 0.37 -28.17
C LEU A 660 73.58 0.25 -27.07
N GLU A 661 73.88 0.70 -25.85
CA GLU A 661 72.89 0.77 -24.76
C GLU A 661 71.78 1.79 -25.08
N GLU A 662 72.13 2.95 -25.66
CA GLU A 662 71.18 4.00 -26.04
C GLU A 662 70.30 3.57 -27.25
N ASP A 663 70.88 2.97 -28.29
CA ASP A 663 70.14 2.40 -29.44
C ASP A 663 69.17 1.28 -29.01
N VAL A 664 69.60 0.38 -28.11
CA VAL A 664 68.74 -0.70 -27.59
C VAL A 664 67.62 -0.13 -26.72
N THR A 665 67.91 0.87 -25.88
CA THR A 665 66.90 1.52 -25.03
C THR A 665 65.81 2.18 -25.87
N CYS A 666 66.19 3.03 -26.83
CA CYS A 666 65.25 3.69 -27.74
C CYS A 666 64.43 2.67 -28.56
N SER A 667 65.05 1.55 -28.96
CA SER A 667 64.37 0.48 -29.70
C SER A 667 63.33 -0.26 -28.84
N VAL A 668 63.64 -0.50 -27.56
CA VAL A 668 62.70 -1.13 -26.61
C VAL A 668 61.54 -0.20 -26.31
N GLU A 669 61.81 1.07 -25.98
CA GLU A 669 60.78 2.08 -25.67
C GLU A 669 59.78 2.25 -26.83
N ALA A 670 60.29 2.36 -28.07
CA ALA A 670 59.44 2.47 -29.26
C ALA A 670 58.54 1.24 -29.50
N ILE A 671 59.01 0.03 -29.14
CA ILE A 671 58.22 -1.20 -29.24
C ILE A 671 57.18 -1.26 -28.11
N THR A 672 57.53 -0.88 -26.88
CA THR A 672 56.59 -0.90 -25.75
C THR A 672 55.49 0.14 -25.90
N ASP A 673 55.80 1.36 -26.31
CA ASP A 673 54.79 2.41 -26.51
C ASP A 673 53.82 2.07 -27.64
N SER A 674 54.33 1.47 -28.72
CA SER A 674 53.53 0.96 -29.83
C SER A 674 52.53 -0.12 -29.37
N GLN A 675 53.03 -1.20 -28.75
CA GLN A 675 52.17 -2.32 -28.33
C GLN A 675 51.22 -1.94 -27.18
N LEU A 676 51.64 -1.07 -26.26
CA LEU A 676 50.79 -0.56 -25.18
C LEU A 676 49.62 0.25 -25.74
N LYS A 677 49.87 1.11 -26.74
CA LYS A 677 48.86 1.98 -27.33
C LYS A 677 47.83 1.21 -28.17
N ASP A 678 48.28 0.24 -28.96
CA ASP A 678 47.38 -0.65 -29.69
C ASP A 678 46.50 -1.48 -28.73
N LYS A 679 47.08 -1.99 -27.64
CA LYS A 679 46.32 -2.74 -26.63
C LYS A 679 45.37 -1.86 -25.82
N GLN A 680 45.71 -0.60 -25.56
CA GLN A 680 44.80 0.36 -24.94
C GLN A 680 43.59 0.67 -25.83
N LEU A 681 43.77 0.77 -27.15
CA LEU A 681 42.68 0.96 -28.10
C LEU A 681 41.78 -0.28 -28.20
N GLU A 682 42.35 -1.48 -28.21
CA GLU A 682 41.60 -2.75 -28.20
C GLU A 682 40.77 -2.92 -26.91
N ILE A 683 41.35 -2.58 -25.75
CA ILE A 683 40.64 -2.58 -24.45
C ILE A 683 39.51 -1.55 -24.43
N HIS A 684 39.71 -0.36 -25.02
CA HIS A 684 38.64 0.63 -25.14
C HIS A 684 37.49 0.14 -26.03
N SER A 685 37.77 -0.42 -27.21
CA SER A 685 36.72 -0.98 -28.08
C SER A 685 35.91 -2.05 -27.36
N LEU A 686 36.58 -2.99 -26.68
CA LEU A 686 35.91 -4.06 -25.92
C LEU A 686 35.09 -3.53 -24.74
N ARG A 687 35.52 -2.42 -24.12
CA ARG A 687 34.74 -1.75 -23.08
C ARG A 687 33.48 -1.10 -23.65
N ASP A 688 33.60 -0.36 -24.75
CA ASP A 688 32.49 0.33 -25.39
C ASP A 688 31.44 -0.69 -25.91
N ASP A 689 31.89 -1.82 -26.47
CA ASP A 689 31.05 -2.95 -26.86
C ASP A 689 30.33 -3.59 -25.65
N LEU A 690 31.01 -3.73 -24.50
CA LEU A 690 30.42 -4.27 -23.26
C LEU A 690 29.40 -3.30 -22.63
N GLU A 691 29.66 -1.99 -22.62
CA GLU A 691 28.70 -0.99 -22.15
C GLU A 691 27.46 -0.95 -23.07
N TYR A 692 27.63 -1.11 -24.39
CA TYR A 692 26.51 -1.25 -25.34
C TYR A 692 25.70 -2.54 -25.12
N MET A 693 26.36 -3.68 -24.89
CA MET A 693 25.70 -4.95 -24.58
C MET A 693 24.96 -4.92 -23.23
N ALA A 694 25.52 -4.27 -22.21
CA ALA A 694 24.85 -4.07 -20.94
C ALA A 694 23.61 -3.16 -21.08
N ALA A 695 23.72 -2.04 -21.80
CA ALA A 695 22.61 -1.13 -22.05
C ALA A 695 21.47 -1.81 -22.83
N THR A 696 21.79 -2.61 -23.85
CA THR A 696 20.77 -3.36 -24.61
C THR A 696 20.13 -4.48 -23.79
N TYR A 697 20.88 -5.16 -22.92
CA TYR A 697 20.32 -6.15 -21.99
C TYR A 697 19.31 -5.52 -21.01
N VAL A 698 19.68 -4.41 -20.37
CA VAL A 698 18.78 -3.68 -19.44
C VAL A 698 17.53 -3.18 -20.16
N LEU A 699 17.65 -2.67 -21.39
CA LEU A 699 16.49 -2.27 -22.20
C LEU A 699 15.56 -3.45 -22.52
N MET A 700 16.10 -4.62 -22.87
CA MET A 700 15.30 -5.83 -23.10
C MET A 700 14.61 -6.33 -21.82
N GLU A 701 15.27 -6.24 -20.66
CA GLU A 701 14.69 -6.64 -19.39
C GLU A 701 13.55 -5.69 -18.97
N GLN A 702 13.72 -4.37 -19.15
CA GLN A 702 12.69 -3.37 -18.87
C GLN A 702 11.49 -3.48 -19.83
N GLU A 703 11.74 -3.72 -21.13
CA GLU A 703 10.68 -4.00 -22.11
C GLU A 703 9.90 -5.27 -21.73
N SER A 704 10.58 -6.33 -21.29
CA SER A 704 9.93 -7.56 -20.83
C SER A 704 9.08 -7.34 -19.57
N LYS A 705 9.55 -6.55 -18.61
CA LYS A 705 8.78 -6.14 -17.42
C LYS A 705 7.56 -5.31 -17.82
N PHE A 706 7.71 -4.34 -18.73
CA PHE A 706 6.62 -3.52 -19.24
C PHE A 706 5.55 -4.37 -19.94
N GLN A 707 5.95 -5.29 -20.83
CA GLN A 707 5.04 -6.23 -21.49
C GLN A 707 4.29 -7.12 -20.49
N SER A 708 4.96 -7.58 -19.41
CA SER A 708 4.32 -8.36 -18.35
C SER A 708 3.27 -7.56 -17.57
N ILE A 709 3.58 -6.31 -17.19
CA ILE A 709 2.64 -5.41 -16.52
C ILE A 709 1.44 -5.10 -17.44
N PHE A 710 1.70 -4.81 -18.72
CA PHE A 710 0.66 -4.51 -19.69
C PHE A 710 -0.26 -5.72 -19.96
N ALA A 711 0.29 -6.94 -20.01
CA ALA A 711 -0.50 -8.16 -20.11
C ALA A 711 -1.42 -8.37 -18.89
N VAL A 712 -0.91 -8.15 -17.67
CA VAL A 712 -1.71 -8.24 -16.43
C VAL A 712 -2.83 -7.19 -16.40
N GLU A 713 -2.59 -5.96 -16.89
CA GLU A 713 -3.63 -4.93 -16.93
C GLU A 713 -4.71 -5.25 -17.99
N LEU A 714 -4.32 -5.76 -19.16
CA LEU A 714 -5.25 -6.28 -20.16
C LEU A 714 -6.06 -7.47 -19.64
N GLU A 715 -5.46 -8.39 -18.88
CA GLU A 715 -6.19 -9.48 -18.25
C GLU A 715 -7.22 -8.97 -17.22
N LYS A 716 -6.89 -7.95 -16.41
CA LYS A 716 -7.88 -7.31 -15.52
C LYS A 716 -9.04 -6.70 -16.31
N GLU A 717 -8.75 -5.96 -17.39
CA GLU A 717 -9.77 -5.31 -18.20
C GLU A 717 -10.66 -6.33 -18.93
N ILE A 718 -10.09 -7.38 -19.50
CA ILE A 718 -10.82 -8.52 -20.09
C ILE A 718 -11.70 -9.21 -19.05
N ASN A 719 -11.20 -9.45 -17.83
CA ASN A 719 -12.00 -10.06 -16.75
C ASN A 719 -13.13 -9.14 -16.28
N MET A 720 -12.91 -7.82 -16.21
CA MET A 720 -13.96 -6.85 -15.88
C MET A 720 -15.03 -6.80 -16.98
N LEU A 721 -14.63 -6.80 -18.26
CA LEU A 721 -15.56 -6.87 -19.39
C LEU A 721 -16.36 -8.18 -19.42
N LEU A 722 -15.74 -9.32 -19.05
CA LEU A 722 -16.43 -10.60 -18.87
C LEU A 722 -17.44 -10.59 -17.73
N LEU A 723 -17.14 -9.90 -16.63
CA LEU A 723 -18.07 -9.72 -15.51
C LEU A 723 -19.26 -8.83 -15.92
N ASN A 724 -18.97 -7.71 -16.60
CA ASN A 724 -19.98 -6.80 -17.11
C ASN A 724 -20.91 -7.51 -18.11
N LEU A 725 -20.35 -8.27 -19.07
CA LEU A 725 -21.13 -9.04 -20.05
C LEU A 725 -22.08 -10.05 -19.39
N LYS A 726 -21.62 -10.76 -18.34
CA LYS A 726 -22.48 -11.66 -17.56
C LYS A 726 -23.61 -10.92 -16.84
N SER A 727 -23.33 -9.74 -16.28
CA SER A 727 -24.36 -8.91 -15.66
C SER A 727 -25.38 -8.40 -16.69
N GLU A 728 -24.94 -8.08 -17.91
CA GLU A 728 -25.78 -7.65 -19.02
C GLU A 728 -26.62 -8.81 -19.60
N GLU A 729 -26.09 -10.04 -19.66
CA GLU A 729 -26.88 -11.25 -19.95
C GLU A 729 -27.97 -11.48 -18.91
N ILE A 730 -27.67 -11.33 -17.62
CA ILE A 730 -28.65 -11.47 -16.53
C ILE A 730 -29.73 -10.38 -16.60
N LEU A 731 -29.34 -9.12 -16.87
CA LEU A 731 -30.28 -8.02 -17.07
C LEU A 731 -31.14 -8.22 -18.34
N SER A 732 -30.54 -8.70 -19.44
CA SER A 732 -31.22 -9.07 -20.67
C SER A 732 -32.26 -10.16 -20.42
N LEU A 733 -31.89 -11.26 -19.76
CA LEU A 733 -32.78 -12.36 -19.39
C LEU A 733 -33.94 -11.88 -18.49
N ASN A 734 -33.65 -11.05 -17.50
CA ASN A 734 -34.67 -10.46 -16.62
C ASN A 734 -35.61 -9.52 -17.37
N SER A 735 -35.09 -8.68 -18.28
CA SER A 735 -35.92 -7.81 -19.13
C SER A 735 -36.84 -8.63 -20.05
N LYS A 736 -36.32 -9.73 -20.61
CA LYS A 736 -37.05 -10.66 -21.47
C LYS A 736 -38.17 -11.36 -20.72
N ASN A 737 -37.88 -11.90 -19.52
CA ASN A 737 -38.88 -12.46 -18.61
C ASN A 737 -39.96 -11.43 -18.24
N CYS A 738 -39.58 -10.17 -18.00
CA CYS A 738 -40.53 -9.08 -17.72
C CYS A 738 -41.41 -8.75 -18.94
N ILE A 739 -40.86 -8.76 -20.15
CA ILE A 739 -41.62 -8.61 -21.41
C ILE A 739 -42.57 -9.79 -21.61
N GLU A 740 -42.14 -11.02 -21.34
CA GLU A 740 -42.98 -12.22 -21.38
C GLU A 740 -44.15 -12.11 -20.37
N GLN A 741 -43.89 -11.66 -19.13
CA GLN A 741 -44.92 -11.43 -18.11
C GLN A 741 -45.91 -10.33 -18.50
N LEU A 742 -45.43 -9.17 -18.97
CA LEU A 742 -46.28 -8.08 -19.45
C LEU A 742 -47.14 -8.50 -20.65
N LYS A 743 -46.61 -9.35 -21.53
CA LYS A 743 -47.33 -9.92 -22.67
C LYS A 743 -48.45 -10.86 -22.22
N VAL A 744 -48.21 -11.71 -21.20
CA VAL A 744 -49.26 -12.53 -20.57
C VAL A 744 -50.32 -11.65 -19.89
N GLN A 745 -49.92 -10.62 -19.15
CA GLN A 745 -50.86 -9.67 -18.52
C GLN A 745 -51.72 -8.93 -19.56
N LEU A 746 -51.13 -8.49 -20.67
CA LEU A 746 -51.88 -7.87 -21.77
C LEU A 746 -52.86 -8.86 -22.43
N SER A 747 -52.48 -10.13 -22.61
CA SER A 747 -53.41 -11.16 -23.09
C SER A 747 -54.56 -11.42 -22.12
N MET A 748 -54.28 -11.50 -20.81
CA MET A 748 -55.33 -11.63 -19.79
C MET A 748 -56.26 -10.41 -19.77
N GLN A 749 -55.70 -9.19 -19.82
CA GLN A 749 -56.49 -7.95 -19.82
C GLN A 749 -57.33 -7.82 -21.11
N SER A 750 -56.82 -8.29 -22.25
CA SER A 750 -57.60 -8.36 -23.49
C SER A 750 -58.81 -9.29 -23.34
N LEU A 751 -58.61 -10.51 -22.84
CA LEU A 751 -59.69 -11.49 -22.62
C LEU A 751 -60.70 -11.02 -21.57
N GLU A 752 -60.23 -10.31 -20.55
CA GLU A 752 -61.06 -9.72 -19.49
C GLU A 752 -61.91 -8.55 -20.01
N ASN A 753 -61.35 -7.72 -20.90
CA ASN A 753 -62.11 -6.70 -21.61
C ASN A 753 -63.11 -7.32 -22.62
N GLU A 754 -62.74 -8.43 -23.26
CA GLU A 754 -63.59 -9.15 -24.20
C GLU A 754 -64.81 -9.77 -23.50
N LYS A 755 -64.63 -10.36 -22.30
CA LYS A 755 -65.74 -10.74 -21.41
C LYS A 755 -66.65 -9.55 -21.07
N LYS A 756 -66.08 -8.42 -20.66
CA LYS A 756 -66.86 -7.21 -20.32
C LYS A 756 -67.62 -6.65 -21.52
N HIS A 757 -67.07 -6.79 -22.72
CA HIS A 757 -67.79 -6.50 -23.95
C HIS A 757 -68.95 -7.46 -24.21
N VAL A 758 -68.84 -8.75 -23.87
CA VAL A 758 -69.95 -9.72 -23.93
C VAL A 758 -71.03 -9.41 -22.89
N GLU A 759 -70.66 -9.17 -21.62
CA GLU A 759 -71.61 -8.81 -20.56
C GLU A 759 -72.42 -7.55 -20.94
N VAL A 760 -71.74 -6.51 -21.45
CA VAL A 760 -72.40 -5.29 -21.96
C VAL A 760 -73.25 -5.57 -23.22
N LEU A 761 -72.89 -6.56 -24.04
CA LEU A 761 -73.71 -6.95 -25.21
C LEU A 761 -75.02 -7.61 -24.77
N ASP A 762 -74.96 -8.49 -23.76
CA ASP A 762 -76.13 -9.19 -23.23
C ASP A 762 -77.05 -8.23 -22.45
N GLU A 763 -76.49 -7.29 -21.69
CA GLU A 763 -77.24 -6.23 -21.02
C GLU A 763 -77.90 -5.27 -22.04
N LEU A 764 -77.21 -4.93 -23.14
CA LEU A 764 -77.79 -4.19 -24.27
C LEU A 764 -78.91 -4.98 -24.97
N ASN A 765 -78.74 -6.30 -25.14
CA ASN A 765 -79.76 -7.18 -25.72
C ASN A 765 -81.01 -7.26 -24.83
N PHE A 766 -80.83 -7.36 -23.51
CA PHE A 766 -81.93 -7.32 -22.53
C PHE A 766 -82.72 -6.00 -22.64
N LEU A 767 -82.03 -4.86 -22.60
CA LEU A 767 -82.65 -3.54 -22.76
C LEU A 767 -83.33 -3.36 -24.13
N GLN A 768 -82.81 -3.97 -25.20
CA GLN A 768 -83.43 -3.97 -26.52
C GLN A 768 -84.70 -4.85 -26.59
N ILE A 769 -84.79 -5.91 -25.79
CA ILE A 769 -85.99 -6.75 -25.62
C ILE A 769 -87.05 -5.98 -24.81
N GLU A 770 -86.69 -5.38 -23.68
CA GLU A 770 -87.58 -4.55 -22.87
C GLU A 770 -88.13 -3.34 -23.66
N LYS A 771 -87.27 -2.67 -24.42
CA LYS A 771 -87.68 -1.61 -25.34
C LYS A 771 -88.69 -2.10 -26.39
N ARG A 772 -88.57 -3.34 -26.87
CA ARG A 772 -89.56 -3.95 -27.79
C ARG A 772 -90.92 -4.14 -27.10
N THR A 773 -90.96 -4.71 -25.89
CA THR A 773 -92.23 -4.92 -25.19
C THR A 773 -92.92 -3.61 -24.81
N LEU A 774 -92.16 -2.56 -24.47
CA LEU A 774 -92.68 -1.21 -24.27
C LEU A 774 -93.23 -0.57 -25.57
N VAL A 775 -92.58 -0.80 -26.71
CA VAL A 775 -93.11 -0.37 -28.04
C VAL A 775 -94.40 -1.11 -28.39
N ASP A 776 -94.50 -2.41 -28.11
CA ASP A 776 -95.72 -3.19 -28.34
C ASP A 776 -96.88 -2.75 -27.42
N GLN A 777 -96.58 -2.34 -26.18
CA GLN A 777 -97.55 -1.73 -25.26
C GLN A 777 -98.03 -0.36 -25.77
N LEU A 778 -97.12 0.49 -26.27
CA LEU A 778 -97.45 1.78 -26.88
C LEU A 778 -98.28 1.61 -28.16
N GLY A 779 -98.03 0.57 -28.96
CA GLY A 779 -98.85 0.20 -30.11
C GLY A 779 -100.31 -0.07 -29.70
N LYS A 780 -100.53 -0.97 -28.75
CA LYS A 780 -101.88 -1.28 -28.21
C LYS A 780 -102.57 -0.04 -27.63
N LEU A 781 -101.83 0.85 -26.97
CA LEU A 781 -102.35 2.13 -26.47
C LEU A 781 -102.78 3.06 -27.61
N LYS A 782 -102.00 3.14 -28.70
CA LYS A 782 -102.36 3.91 -29.91
C LYS A 782 -103.62 3.34 -30.57
N ASP A 783 -103.69 2.02 -30.74
CA ASP A 783 -104.84 1.36 -31.38
C ASP A 783 -106.13 1.60 -30.57
N ASN A 784 -106.06 1.57 -29.24
CA ASN A 784 -107.16 1.93 -28.36
C ASN A 784 -107.59 3.41 -28.49
N ILE A 785 -106.63 4.34 -28.63
CA ILE A 785 -106.92 5.76 -28.86
C ILE A 785 -107.58 5.97 -30.23
N GLU A 786 -107.15 5.23 -31.26
CA GLU A 786 -107.71 5.29 -32.62
C GLU A 786 -109.13 4.70 -32.68
N ALA A 787 -109.40 3.62 -31.92
CA ALA A 787 -110.74 3.09 -31.71
C ALA A 787 -111.67 4.09 -31.00
N LEU A 788 -111.19 4.75 -29.93
CA LEU A 788 -111.94 5.82 -29.25
C LEU A 788 -112.21 7.02 -30.17
N HIS A 789 -111.27 7.38 -31.03
CA HIS A 789 -111.45 8.45 -32.01
C HIS A 789 -112.56 8.13 -33.02
N ASN A 790 -112.61 6.88 -33.51
CA ASN A 790 -113.66 6.41 -34.42
C ASN A 790 -115.04 6.37 -33.75
N ILE A 791 -115.13 5.94 -32.48
CA ILE A 791 -116.37 5.98 -31.69
C ILE A 791 -116.86 7.44 -31.53
N ASN A 792 -115.95 8.36 -31.19
CA ASN A 792 -116.28 9.78 -31.02
C ASN A 792 -116.68 10.45 -32.34
N ALA A 793 -116.05 10.10 -33.46
CA ALA A 793 -116.43 10.56 -34.79
C ALA A 793 -117.84 10.10 -35.19
N LYS A 794 -118.22 8.85 -34.86
CA LYS A 794 -119.56 8.33 -35.09
C LYS A 794 -120.61 9.01 -34.20
N LEU A 795 -120.30 9.25 -32.93
CA LEU A 795 -121.15 10.02 -32.01
C LEU A 795 -121.38 11.46 -32.51
N LEU A 796 -120.38 12.06 -33.18
CA LEU A 796 -120.52 13.36 -33.82
C LEU A 796 -121.38 13.32 -35.09
N SER A 797 -121.31 12.27 -35.92
CA SER A 797 -122.23 12.16 -37.07
C SER A 797 -123.67 11.88 -36.64
N GLU A 798 -123.88 11.02 -35.66
CA GLU A 798 -125.21 10.74 -35.08
C GLU A 798 -125.84 12.00 -34.46
N LYS A 799 -125.02 12.86 -33.82
CA LYS A 799 -125.44 14.18 -33.33
C LYS A 799 -125.81 15.12 -34.49
N GLU A 800 -125.04 15.12 -35.57
CA GLU A 800 -125.29 16.00 -36.73
C GLU A 800 -126.55 15.58 -37.49
N GLU A 801 -126.82 14.27 -37.63
CA GLU A 801 -128.08 13.74 -38.15
C GLU A 801 -129.27 14.18 -37.27
N LEU A 802 -129.15 14.11 -35.94
CA LEU A 802 -130.19 14.59 -35.02
C LEU A 802 -130.44 16.12 -35.16
N ILE A 803 -129.40 16.90 -35.48
CA ILE A 803 -129.52 18.33 -35.77
C ILE A 803 -130.25 18.55 -37.11
N GLN A 804 -130.01 17.73 -38.14
CA GLN A 804 -130.77 17.77 -39.39
C GLN A 804 -132.25 17.43 -39.16
N GLU A 805 -132.57 16.43 -38.32
CA GLU A 805 -133.96 16.14 -37.93
C GLU A 805 -134.61 17.33 -37.21
N MET A 806 -133.92 17.96 -36.25
CA MET A 806 -134.41 19.17 -35.57
C MET A 806 -134.65 20.33 -36.54
N MET A 807 -133.81 20.51 -37.57
CA MET A 807 -134.05 21.49 -38.63
C MET A 807 -135.25 21.10 -39.52
N GLY A 808 -135.46 19.81 -39.77
CA GLY A 808 -136.67 19.29 -40.41
C GLY A 808 -137.95 19.64 -39.62
N PHE A 809 -137.94 19.45 -38.29
CA PHE A 809 -139.05 19.85 -37.43
C PHE A 809 -139.28 21.36 -37.42
N ASN A 810 -138.22 22.19 -37.37
CA ASN A 810 -138.35 23.65 -37.48
C ASN A 810 -138.96 24.08 -38.83
N ASN A 811 -138.57 23.45 -39.94
CA ASN A 811 -139.16 23.72 -41.25
C ASN A 811 -140.65 23.32 -41.30
N MET A 812 -141.03 22.21 -40.67
CA MET A 812 -142.43 21.79 -40.55
C MET A 812 -143.26 22.77 -39.70
N ILE A 813 -142.71 23.26 -38.59
CA ILE A 813 -143.33 24.32 -37.77
C ILE A 813 -143.49 25.61 -38.59
N GLY A 814 -142.49 25.97 -39.40
CA GLY A 814 -142.57 27.12 -40.32
C GLY A 814 -143.71 26.99 -41.35
N MET A 815 -143.94 25.81 -41.91
CA MET A 815 -145.09 25.57 -42.80
C MET A 815 -146.43 25.65 -42.06
N MET A 816 -146.51 25.18 -40.80
CA MET A 816 -147.74 25.30 -40.00
C MET A 816 -148.12 26.76 -39.72
N TYR A 817 -147.15 27.62 -39.38
CA TYR A 817 -147.41 29.06 -39.20
C TYR A 817 -147.91 29.75 -40.48
N HIS A 818 -147.41 29.37 -41.66
CA HIS A 818 -147.85 29.98 -42.91
C HIS A 818 -149.25 29.52 -43.34
N ALA A 819 -149.65 28.29 -42.98
CA ALA A 819 -151.02 27.81 -43.16
C ALA A 819 -152.04 28.55 -42.27
N ASP A 820 -151.66 28.91 -41.04
CA ASP A 820 -152.49 29.75 -40.15
C ASP A 820 -152.69 31.17 -40.70
N GLU A 821 -151.67 31.79 -41.32
CA GLU A 821 -151.84 33.08 -42.00
C GLU A 821 -152.82 33.01 -43.19
N GLU A 822 -152.80 31.90 -43.93
CA GLU A 822 -153.72 31.69 -45.06
C GLU A 822 -155.15 31.44 -44.56
N LEU A 823 -155.31 30.77 -43.41
CA LEU A 823 -156.59 30.69 -42.71
C LEU A 823 -157.12 32.06 -42.26
N LEU A 824 -156.28 32.95 -41.72
CA LEU A 824 -156.70 34.31 -41.38
C LEU A 824 -157.18 35.11 -42.61
N ARG A 825 -156.43 35.06 -43.72
CA ARG A 825 -156.83 35.77 -44.97
C ARG A 825 -158.19 35.31 -45.49
N ASN A 826 -158.52 34.02 -45.37
CA ASN A 826 -159.82 33.48 -45.77
C ASN A 826 -160.97 33.86 -44.81
N TRP A 827 -160.69 34.37 -43.61
CA TRP A 827 -161.72 34.84 -42.67
C TRP A 827 -162.11 36.32 -42.87
N ASP A 828 -161.18 37.19 -43.25
CA ASP A 828 -161.48 38.60 -43.54
C ASP A 828 -162.42 38.77 -44.75
N GLU A 829 -162.22 37.99 -45.82
CA GLU A 829 -163.01 38.11 -47.07
C GLU A 829 -164.47 37.64 -46.92
N VAL A 830 -164.77 36.83 -45.90
CA VAL A 830 -166.13 36.36 -45.60
C VAL A 830 -166.94 37.36 -44.77
N LEU A 831 -166.30 38.27 -44.02
CA LEU A 831 -166.95 38.94 -42.88
C LEU A 831 -167.33 40.42 -43.05
N GLN A 832 -167.29 40.99 -44.27
CA GLN A 832 -168.02 42.24 -44.52
C GLN A 832 -168.52 42.43 -45.97
N LYS A 833 -169.78 42.05 -46.20
CA LYS A 833 -170.66 42.74 -47.15
C LYS A 833 -171.57 43.68 -46.37
N ALA A 834 -171.61 44.95 -46.78
CA ALA A 834 -172.50 46.01 -46.31
C ALA A 834 -172.32 46.46 -44.83
N GLU A 835 -172.40 47.76 -44.49
CA GLU A 835 -172.45 48.96 -45.34
C GLU A 835 -171.92 50.20 -44.59
N ASP A 836 -170.97 50.88 -45.22
CA ASP A 836 -170.81 52.34 -45.37
C ASP A 836 -170.83 53.32 -44.17
N GLU A 837 -169.62 53.86 -43.93
CA GLU A 837 -169.27 55.29 -43.80
C GLU A 837 -169.50 56.11 -42.49
N ASN A 838 -168.35 56.57 -41.95
CA ASN A 838 -168.06 57.94 -41.44
C ASN A 838 -168.91 58.49 -40.24
N SER A 839 -168.41 58.62 -39.00
CA SER A 839 -167.12 59.27 -38.67
C SER A 839 -166.86 59.47 -37.14
N VAL A 840 -165.59 59.23 -36.71
CA VAL A 840 -164.76 60.05 -35.77
C VAL A 840 -165.11 60.22 -34.26
N THR A 841 -164.07 59.99 -33.41
CA THR A 841 -163.79 60.44 -32.00
C THR A 841 -164.29 59.73 -30.70
N LYS A 842 -163.34 58.99 -30.08
CA LYS A 842 -162.75 59.14 -28.70
C LYS A 842 -163.54 58.87 -27.38
N PHE A 843 -162.78 58.24 -26.45
CA PHE A 843 -162.97 58.11 -24.97
C PHE A 843 -164.15 57.20 -24.50
N ASP A 844 -164.12 56.50 -23.35
CA ASP A 844 -163.16 56.49 -22.22
C ASP A 844 -163.13 55.15 -21.40
N LYS A 845 -162.06 54.94 -20.60
CA LYS A 845 -161.86 54.02 -19.44
C LYS A 845 -162.36 52.55 -19.53
N LYS A 846 -161.47 51.54 -19.41
CA LYS A 846 -160.67 51.14 -18.20
C LYS A 846 -159.45 50.25 -18.62
N TYR A 847 -158.30 50.07 -17.94
CA TYR A 847 -157.70 50.48 -16.63
C TYR A 847 -158.35 49.98 -15.32
N PRO A 848 -157.62 49.38 -14.34
CA PRO A 848 -156.14 49.29 -14.11
C PRO A 848 -155.55 47.93 -14.60
N PHE A 849 -154.35 47.37 -14.30
CA PHE A 849 -152.95 47.69 -13.85
C PHE A 849 -152.18 46.32 -13.75
N ASN A 850 -150.85 46.10 -13.66
CA ASN A 850 -149.56 46.82 -13.91
C ASN A 850 -148.42 45.74 -13.95
N SER A 851 -147.35 45.83 -14.75
CA SER A 851 -146.05 46.58 -14.62
C SER A 851 -145.05 46.11 -13.54
N ASP A 852 -143.71 46.06 -13.70
CA ASP A 852 -142.81 46.01 -14.88
C ASP A 852 -141.32 45.85 -14.46
N ILE A 853 -140.49 45.35 -15.40
CA ILE A 853 -139.05 45.65 -15.73
C ILE A 853 -138.01 45.97 -14.60
N ILE A 854 -136.83 45.29 -14.64
CA ILE A 854 -135.44 45.85 -14.61
C ILE A 854 -134.38 44.72 -14.70
N ASP A 855 -133.14 45.04 -15.13
CA ASP A 855 -132.08 44.11 -15.56
C ASP A 855 -130.73 44.27 -14.77
N ASP A 856 -129.84 43.29 -14.96
CA ASP A 856 -128.38 43.20 -14.70
C ASP A 856 -127.81 43.00 -13.26
N ARG A 857 -127.00 41.93 -13.15
CA ARG A 857 -125.81 41.70 -12.28
C ARG A 857 -125.90 41.42 -10.74
N LYS A 858 -124.99 40.47 -10.37
CA LYS A 858 -124.19 40.30 -9.12
C LYS A 858 -124.69 39.44 -7.92
N TYR A 859 -123.91 38.36 -7.71
CA TYR A 859 -123.30 37.88 -6.43
C TYR A 859 -124.15 37.13 -5.36
N ILE A 860 -123.52 36.10 -4.78
CA ILE A 860 -123.71 35.51 -3.42
C ILE A 860 -125.12 34.93 -3.15
N SER A 861 -125.34 33.60 -3.15
CA SER A 861 -124.84 32.56 -2.22
C SER A 861 -125.63 32.47 -0.89
N LEU A 862 -125.55 31.31 -0.22
CA LEU A 862 -126.30 30.89 0.99
C LEU A 862 -127.81 30.61 0.73
N LYS A 863 -128.49 29.69 1.43
CA LYS A 863 -128.10 28.89 2.62
C LYS A 863 -128.83 27.53 2.75
N ASN A 864 -128.08 26.51 3.19
CA ASN A 864 -128.50 25.30 3.93
C ASN A 864 -129.37 24.23 3.22
N SER A 865 -129.32 22.94 3.60
CA SER A 865 -128.72 22.27 4.78
C SER A 865 -127.85 21.07 4.35
N ILE A 866 -126.55 20.97 4.66
CA ILE A 866 -125.90 20.55 5.94
C ILE A 866 -125.91 19.03 6.20
N GLN A 867 -124.78 18.38 5.88
CA GLN A 867 -124.02 17.36 6.65
C GLN A 867 -122.76 17.04 5.80
N LEU A 868 -121.51 17.45 6.12
CA LEU A 868 -120.64 17.17 7.28
C LEU A 868 -120.35 15.65 7.38
N VAL A 869 -119.10 15.14 7.39
CA VAL A 869 -117.86 15.66 8.02
C VAL A 869 -116.74 16.06 7.01
N SER A 870 -115.51 15.51 7.09
CA SER A 870 -114.25 16.03 6.50
C SER A 870 -113.11 15.00 6.72
N GLY A 871 -111.88 15.08 6.17
CA GLY A 871 -111.22 16.12 5.33
C GLY A 871 -109.70 16.22 5.60
N LYS A 872 -109.06 17.34 5.17
CA LYS A 872 -107.61 17.71 5.30
C LYS A 872 -106.63 16.98 4.35
N ARG A 873 -105.49 17.55 3.90
CA ARG A 873 -105.01 18.95 3.73
C ARG A 873 -103.75 18.99 2.81
N SER A 874 -103.38 20.17 2.28
CA SER A 874 -102.09 20.51 1.63
C SER A 874 -100.93 20.67 2.66
N PRO A 875 -99.62 20.66 2.27
CA PRO A 875 -98.90 21.68 1.47
C PRO A 875 -98.24 21.09 0.18
N LEU A 876 -97.51 21.76 -0.74
CA LEU A 876 -96.63 22.95 -0.82
C LEU A 876 -95.13 22.78 -0.42
N ASN A 877 -94.23 23.32 -1.27
CA ASN A 877 -92.75 23.47 -1.16
C ASN A 877 -91.89 22.16 -1.24
N GLU A 878 -90.65 22.11 -1.79
CA GLU A 878 -89.83 23.09 -2.54
C GLU A 878 -88.59 22.46 -3.28
N HIS A 879 -88.06 23.19 -4.30
CA HIS A 879 -86.71 23.11 -4.95
C HIS A 879 -86.24 21.78 -5.64
N ASN A 880 -85.75 21.72 -6.90
CA ASN A 880 -84.61 22.40 -7.62
C ASN A 880 -83.25 21.76 -7.22
N TRP A 881 -82.38 21.23 -8.10
CA TRP A 881 -81.94 21.71 -9.43
C TRP A 881 -81.59 20.63 -10.48
N LEU A 882 -81.72 21.02 -11.75
CA LEU A 882 -80.96 20.50 -12.90
C LEU A 882 -80.06 21.62 -13.45
N PHE A 883 -78.76 21.39 -13.68
CA PHE A 883 -78.05 21.92 -14.87
C PHE A 883 -76.59 21.45 -15.07
N LYS A 884 -76.23 21.34 -16.37
CA LYS A 884 -74.92 21.60 -17.01
C LYS A 884 -73.78 20.56 -16.93
N LEU A 885 -73.61 19.88 -18.06
CA LEU A 885 -72.29 19.60 -18.65
C LEU A 885 -71.51 20.91 -18.86
N VAL A 886 -70.17 20.85 -18.84
CA VAL A 886 -69.31 21.19 -20.01
C VAL A 886 -67.84 20.84 -19.71
N ARG A 887 -67.16 20.21 -20.67
CA ARG A 887 -65.70 20.00 -20.65
C ARG A 887 -64.98 21.31 -21.01
N TYR A 888 -63.78 21.56 -20.48
CA TYR A 888 -62.65 22.04 -21.30
C TYR A 888 -61.29 21.72 -20.64
N CYS A 889 -60.20 22.03 -21.33
CA CYS A 889 -58.96 21.24 -21.32
C CYS A 889 -57.96 21.48 -20.15
N ARG A 890 -57.22 20.39 -19.87
CA ARG A 890 -55.77 20.34 -19.58
C ARG A 890 -54.96 21.49 -20.23
N PRO A 891 -53.82 21.94 -19.65
CA PRO A 891 -52.62 21.09 -19.68
C PRO A 891 -51.60 21.20 -18.53
N ARG A 892 -50.79 20.13 -18.37
CA ARG A 892 -49.36 20.08 -17.92
C ARG A 892 -49.01 20.68 -16.53
N SER A 893 -48.21 20.04 -15.67
CA SER A 893 -47.40 18.82 -15.82
C SER A 893 -46.90 18.21 -14.48
N ILE A 894 -46.85 16.87 -14.43
CA ILE A 894 -45.73 16.03 -13.92
C ILE A 894 -45.47 15.88 -12.39
N LEU A 895 -45.66 14.62 -11.94
CA LEU A 895 -44.96 13.79 -10.93
C LEU A 895 -44.45 14.34 -9.57
N LEU A 896 -44.42 13.59 -8.46
CA LEU A 896 -45.23 12.45 -7.92
C LEU A 896 -44.70 12.14 -6.48
N VAL A 897 -45.52 11.50 -5.62
CA VAL A 897 -45.14 10.53 -4.54
C VAL A 897 -44.23 10.98 -3.37
N ASN A 898 -44.83 11.00 -2.16
CA ASN A 898 -44.37 10.45 -0.86
C ASN A 898 -43.00 10.92 -0.25
N LYS A 899 -42.65 10.66 1.02
CA LYS A 899 -43.30 10.01 2.19
C LYS A 899 -42.72 10.58 3.50
N CYS A 900 -43.11 10.01 4.65
CA CYS A 900 -42.24 9.22 5.54
C CYS A 900 -40.72 9.53 5.43
N VAL A 901 -39.93 9.85 6.46
CA VAL A 901 -39.63 9.01 7.63
C VAL A 901 -38.88 9.84 8.70
N VAL A 902 -39.18 9.59 9.98
CA VAL A 902 -38.17 9.56 11.04
C VAL A 902 -38.33 8.23 11.78
N ALA A 903 -37.41 7.31 11.49
CA ALA A 903 -37.20 6.03 12.14
C ALA A 903 -35.82 5.60 11.65
N ASP A 904 -34.86 5.53 12.56
CA ASP A 904 -33.46 5.21 12.27
C ASP A 904 -33.21 3.74 12.65
N GLU A 905 -32.49 3.00 11.82
CA GLU A 905 -32.09 1.62 12.14
C GLU A 905 -30.82 1.23 11.39
N SER A 906 -29.83 0.73 12.13
CA SER A 906 -28.50 0.39 11.60
C SER A 906 -28.25 -1.12 11.56
N ALA A 907 -27.63 -1.55 10.46
CA ALA A 907 -27.23 -2.92 10.13
C ALA A 907 -25.90 -3.32 10.86
N ARG A 908 -25.43 -4.58 10.93
CA ARG A 908 -25.89 -5.91 10.44
C ARG A 908 -25.15 -7.07 11.17
N LEU A 909 -25.45 -8.31 10.77
CA LEU A 909 -24.92 -9.58 11.31
C LEU A 909 -23.49 -9.97 10.82
N GLY A 910 -22.83 -10.84 11.59
CA GLY A 910 -21.69 -11.70 11.21
C GLY A 910 -21.65 -13.00 12.04
N PRO A 911 -21.47 -14.21 11.48
CA PRO A 911 -21.82 -15.47 12.18
C PRO A 911 -20.65 -16.38 12.58
N ARG A 912 -20.92 -17.38 13.44
CA ARG A 912 -20.15 -18.65 13.48
C ARG A 912 -21.02 -19.88 13.80
N VAL A 913 -20.45 -21.07 13.57
CA VAL A 913 -21.14 -22.36 13.37
C VAL A 913 -21.04 -23.26 14.60
N ASP A 914 -22.09 -24.04 14.87
CA ASP A 914 -22.11 -25.12 15.87
C ASP A 914 -21.80 -26.49 15.23
N VAL A 915 -20.85 -27.23 15.82
CA VAL A 915 -20.63 -28.67 15.60
C VAL A 915 -20.08 -29.29 16.91
N GLY A 916 -20.95 -29.76 17.79
CA GLY A 916 -20.54 -30.54 18.97
C GLY A 916 -20.43 -32.05 18.70
N SER A 917 -19.31 -32.68 19.11
CA SER A 917 -19.26 -34.02 19.77
C SER A 917 -17.86 -34.66 19.78
N LEU A 918 -17.15 -34.65 20.93
CA LEU A 918 -16.78 -35.86 21.72
C LEU A 918 -15.68 -35.61 22.78
N LEU A 919 -15.82 -36.31 23.93
CA LEU A 919 -14.79 -36.69 24.91
C LEU A 919 -14.10 -35.60 25.78
N SER A 920 -14.88 -35.09 26.74
CA SER A 920 -14.72 -35.38 28.18
C SER A 920 -13.40 -35.15 28.96
N ILE A 921 -13.57 -34.44 30.09
CA ILE A 921 -12.86 -34.52 31.40
C ILE A 921 -11.57 -33.68 31.56
N ASP A 922 -11.80 -32.51 32.17
CA ASP A 922 -11.22 -32.00 33.42
C ASP A 922 -9.78 -32.39 33.80
N LEU A 923 -8.96 -31.36 34.07
CA LEU A 923 -7.82 -31.44 34.98
C LEU A 923 -7.69 -30.12 35.75
N ASP A 924 -7.81 -30.19 37.07
CA ASP A 924 -7.62 -29.08 38.00
C ASP A 924 -6.74 -29.53 39.18
N ALA A 925 -6.04 -28.59 39.80
CA ALA A 925 -5.30 -28.67 41.07
C ALA A 925 -4.50 -29.95 41.49
N GLU A 926 -3.17 -29.88 41.32
CA GLU A 926 -2.16 -29.87 42.42
C GLU A 926 -1.81 -31.13 43.30
N VAL A 927 -0.56 -31.14 43.83
CA VAL A 927 0.00 -31.85 45.01
C VAL A 927 0.55 -33.32 44.92
N ALA A 928 1.85 -33.45 45.27
CA ALA A 928 2.61 -34.57 45.90
C ALA A 928 3.01 -35.91 45.18
N MET A 929 4.35 -36.12 45.05
CA MET A 929 5.22 -37.11 45.74
C MET A 929 4.63 -38.41 46.38
N PRO A 930 5.39 -39.54 46.57
CA PRO A 930 6.75 -39.91 46.09
C PRO A 930 7.02 -41.42 45.72
N SER A 931 8.19 -41.68 45.12
CA SER A 931 9.08 -42.88 45.30
C SER A 931 8.62 -44.36 45.09
N GLY A 932 9.25 -45.05 44.12
CA GLY A 932 10.28 -46.08 44.44
C GLY A 932 10.09 -47.57 44.09
N ARG A 933 11.10 -48.15 43.38
CA ARG A 933 11.41 -49.60 43.12
C ARG A 933 10.47 -50.36 42.15
N GLY A 934 10.92 -51.36 41.39
CA GLY A 934 12.28 -51.91 41.17
C GLY A 934 12.29 -53.25 40.38
N ALA A 935 13.48 -53.89 40.26
CA ALA A 935 13.77 -55.18 39.54
C ALA A 935 13.76 -55.13 37.99
N ASP A 936 14.55 -55.93 37.24
CA ASP A 936 15.48 -57.03 37.58
C ASP A 936 16.70 -57.06 36.60
N GLN A 937 17.96 -57.14 37.06
CA GLN A 937 18.91 -58.30 37.01
C GLN A 937 19.37 -58.79 35.61
N ARG A 938 20.66 -59.18 35.37
CA ARG A 938 21.59 -59.97 36.21
C ARG A 938 23.10 -59.60 36.09
N LEU A 939 23.85 -59.87 37.18
CA LEU A 939 25.30 -60.19 37.43
C LEU A 939 26.32 -60.16 36.24
N TRP A 940 27.62 -59.80 36.36
CA TRP A 940 28.60 -59.68 37.48
C TRP A 940 29.58 -58.49 37.24
N VAL A 941 30.43 -57.92 38.12
CA VAL A 941 30.87 -58.14 39.53
C VAL A 941 32.14 -59.02 39.77
N PHE A 942 33.36 -58.41 39.77
CA PHE A 942 34.43 -58.55 40.81
C PHE A 942 35.58 -57.50 40.63
N GLY A 943 36.54 -57.43 41.58
CA GLY A 943 37.45 -56.29 41.82
C GLY A 943 38.96 -56.46 41.48
N PRO A 944 39.86 -55.58 42.01
CA PRO A 944 41.20 -55.32 41.46
C PRO A 944 42.39 -55.94 42.25
N VAL A 945 43.60 -55.94 41.65
CA VAL A 945 44.94 -55.56 42.23
C VAL A 945 46.11 -56.05 41.35
N GLY A 946 47.08 -55.16 41.07
CA GLY A 946 48.52 -55.50 41.09
C GLY A 946 49.29 -55.79 39.77
N SER A 947 50.61 -55.51 39.85
CA SER A 947 51.73 -56.03 39.03
C SER A 947 52.13 -55.35 37.69
N SER A 948 53.32 -54.74 37.71
CA SER A 948 54.25 -54.60 36.55
C SER A 948 55.06 -55.92 36.38
N PRO A 949 55.89 -56.18 35.33
CA PRO A 949 56.75 -55.25 34.55
C PRO A 949 56.57 -55.42 33.01
N SER A 950 57.43 -55.05 32.04
CA SER A 950 58.84 -54.57 32.01
C SER A 950 59.20 -53.91 30.65
N CYS A 951 60.16 -52.97 30.65
CA CYS A 951 61.01 -52.55 29.50
C CYS A 951 60.31 -51.93 28.25
N THR A 952 60.99 -51.15 27.40
CA THR A 952 62.45 -50.93 27.23
C THR A 952 62.81 -49.45 27.06
N ARG A 953 64.01 -49.07 27.52
CA ARG A 953 64.63 -47.73 27.37
C ARG A 953 65.77 -47.81 26.37
N TRP A 954 65.89 -46.84 25.45
CA TRP A 954 67.15 -46.58 24.72
C TRP A 954 67.49 -45.10 24.75
N GLN A 955 68.67 -44.80 25.31
CA GLN A 955 69.39 -43.53 25.18
C GLN A 955 70.85 -43.87 24.91
N LEU A 956 71.42 -43.31 23.84
CA LEU A 956 72.86 -43.14 23.65
C LEU A 956 73.03 -41.73 23.05
N LEU A 957 73.70 -40.81 23.74
CA LEU A 957 75.15 -40.68 24.00
C LEU A 957 75.85 -39.98 22.81
N GLY A 958 76.52 -38.84 23.05
CA GLY A 958 76.68 -38.14 24.33
C GLY A 958 77.34 -36.79 24.20
#